data_AF-A0A2G6MN15-F1
#
_entry.id   AF-A0A2G6MN15-F1
#
_cell.length_a   1.000
_cell.length_b   1.000
_cell.length_c   1.000
_cell.angle_alpha   90.00
_cell.angle_beta   90.00
_cell.angle_gamma   90.00
#
_symmetry.space_group_name_H-M   'P 1'
#
loop_
_entity.id
_entity.type
_entity.pdbx_description
1 polymer ?
#
loop_
_entity_poly.entity_id
_entity_poly.type
_entity_poly.pdbx_seq_one_letter_code
_entity_poly.pdbx_strand_id
1 'polypeptide(L)'
;MNAFHHIKFRRILVLTLIALLGLLTEAESASTIAVQDSLGNRIELTHPPQRIVCLVPSASEILTAIGAEDQLAGATYHDLTLKGADNRGLIGGFFNPSLPHIKRLDPDLIIASPLHQKRLQEAALDEIPVFFYETGRLDDAWTLMTAMGKISGHQDEAAALVKKNKDELAHIRAKLAKAGVTPKRAIRLMGRDSIMTPGNDSFQNDMIRAAGGIAPNFVAPGKIVTVTQAQWMAFDPELIYGCGPDKAAAEQFFSRPGWKDVSAIKTHQIYYLPCELTCRASARVSGVVAYLSSMMYPNEFGDEKNFVHPVSQISQRPLDLATLKGESKAPVVLPDYVKSATMVHSHIFDFQNKTLVIDLKPPMTVVSTLEGQRDNITTVGNHYSPPPTWLPGHSRGIEDIRRAVLRAIGREKDHTAFLMTGADMDDLCVNTFSFKEMQVTALVTAGVVSNAMRMGEDTGLWYEPGTINILILTNMKLSARAMTRAIITATEAKSAALQDLDIRSAYTGKTNLATGTGTDNILVVQGTGPPIDNTGGHSKMGELIAKAVNAGVRSAIKRQNGLVSRRHVFQRLEDRNISVYQLVSGAQCDCQGANNAMSAMVEQLLLSSEYSGFLQAALSLSDAWERGQISDLTSFDLWCGQVAAKIAGQDCVRVKALITDDTVPLVIRKALDAIMTGARIRMGDTIDEYSEKK
;
A
#
# COMPACT_ATOMS: atom_id res chain seq x y z
N MET A 1 30.46 54.53 -60.25
CA MET A 1 31.35 54.14 -59.13
C MET A 1 30.60 54.50 -57.85
N ASN A 2 30.02 53.62 -57.04
CA ASN A 2 30.58 52.38 -56.49
C ASN A 2 29.47 51.37 -56.12
N ALA A 3 28.76 50.86 -57.13
CA ALA A 3 27.94 49.64 -57.00
C ALA A 3 28.77 48.39 -56.61
N PHE A 4 30.11 48.51 -56.60
CA PHE A 4 31.05 47.48 -56.16
C PHE A 4 31.21 47.34 -54.64
N HIS A 5 30.72 48.29 -53.82
CA HIS A 5 30.87 48.19 -52.35
C HIS A 5 29.77 47.36 -51.67
N HIS A 6 28.56 47.29 -52.23
CA HIS A 6 27.45 46.55 -51.60
C HIS A 6 27.54 45.03 -51.75
N ILE A 7 28.21 44.52 -52.79
CA ILE A 7 28.32 43.08 -53.04
C ILE A 7 29.36 42.41 -52.13
N LYS A 8 30.44 43.13 -51.76
CA LYS A 8 31.45 42.60 -50.81
C LYS A 8 30.91 42.53 -49.38
N PHE A 9 30.09 43.50 -48.95
CA PHE A 9 29.53 43.51 -47.59
C PHE A 9 28.47 42.41 -47.37
N ARG A 10 27.63 42.12 -48.37
CA ARG A 10 26.65 41.02 -48.30
C ARG A 10 27.31 39.63 -48.31
N ARG A 11 28.40 39.43 -49.06
CA ARG A 11 29.14 38.15 -49.05
C ARG A 11 29.88 37.92 -47.74
N ILE A 12 30.46 38.96 -47.14
CA ILE A 12 31.10 38.84 -45.82
C ILE A 12 30.03 38.57 -44.75
N LEU A 13 28.89 39.26 -44.75
CA LEU A 13 27.83 39.02 -43.78
C LEU A 13 27.24 37.61 -43.88
N VAL A 14 27.05 37.07 -45.08
CA VAL A 14 26.54 35.69 -45.29
C VAL A 14 27.59 34.64 -44.93
N LEU A 15 28.87 34.86 -45.22
CA LEU A 15 29.95 33.94 -44.81
C LEU A 15 30.18 33.98 -43.29
N THR A 16 29.97 35.13 -42.64
CA THR A 16 30.05 35.25 -41.17
C THR A 16 28.82 34.63 -40.50
N LEU A 17 27.63 34.69 -41.13
CA LEU A 17 26.43 34.02 -40.62
C LEU A 17 26.50 32.49 -40.77
N ILE A 18 27.11 31.98 -41.85
CA ILE A 18 27.34 30.53 -42.04
C ILE A 18 28.46 30.03 -41.11
N ALA A 19 29.48 30.86 -40.83
CA ALA A 19 30.49 30.55 -39.82
C ALA A 19 29.93 30.60 -38.39
N LEU A 20 28.97 31.50 -38.08
CA LEU A 20 28.27 31.51 -36.79
C LEU A 20 27.23 30.40 -36.65
N LEU A 21 26.55 29.98 -37.73
CA LEU A 21 25.67 28.81 -37.71
C LEU A 21 26.45 27.48 -37.65
N GLY A 22 27.69 27.45 -38.14
CA GLY A 22 28.58 26.29 -38.02
C GLY A 22 29.29 26.16 -36.66
N LEU A 23 29.17 27.16 -35.79
CA LEU A 23 29.78 27.21 -34.45
C LEU A 23 28.76 27.06 -33.30
N LEU A 24 27.48 26.80 -33.62
CA LEU A 24 26.41 26.50 -32.66
C LEU A 24 25.91 25.05 -32.75
N THR A 25 26.71 24.14 -33.33
CA THR A 25 26.62 22.74 -32.94
C THR A 25 27.47 22.56 -31.69
N GLU A 26 26.93 22.97 -30.54
CA GLU A 26 27.26 22.24 -29.33
C GLU A 26 26.84 20.80 -29.64
N ALA A 27 27.82 19.94 -29.94
CA ALA A 27 27.62 18.52 -29.84
C ALA A 27 27.27 18.29 -28.39
N GLU A 28 25.97 18.28 -28.09
CA GLU A 28 25.41 17.75 -26.88
C GLU A 28 25.91 16.31 -26.83
N SER A 29 27.04 16.12 -26.16
CA SER A 29 27.63 14.80 -25.94
C SER A 29 26.57 14.05 -25.13
N ALA A 30 25.71 13.32 -25.83
CA ALA A 30 24.70 12.47 -25.23
C ALA A 30 25.41 11.61 -24.19
N SER A 31 25.28 11.97 -22.92
CA SER A 31 25.98 11.30 -21.84
C SER A 31 25.38 9.91 -21.75
N THR A 32 26.10 8.90 -22.21
CA THR A 32 25.67 7.50 -22.15
C THR A 32 25.36 7.15 -20.70
N ILE A 33 24.14 6.68 -20.45
CA ILE A 33 23.75 6.17 -19.13
C ILE A 33 24.38 4.80 -18.98
N ALA A 34 25.44 4.73 -18.18
CA ALA A 34 26.12 3.48 -17.85
C ALA A 34 25.76 3.03 -16.44
N VAL A 35 25.16 1.84 -16.33
CA VAL A 35 24.86 1.17 -15.04
C VAL A 35 25.38 -0.26 -15.06
N GLN A 36 25.74 -0.77 -13.89
CA GLN A 36 26.10 -2.18 -13.71
C GLN A 36 24.96 -2.90 -13.00
N ASP A 37 24.60 -4.07 -13.52
CA ASP A 37 23.54 -4.92 -12.96
C ASP A 37 24.10 -5.90 -11.90
N SER A 38 23.23 -6.65 -11.22
CA SER A 38 23.65 -7.61 -10.18
C SER A 38 24.40 -8.83 -10.72
N LEU A 39 24.39 -9.07 -12.03
CA LEU A 39 25.15 -10.13 -12.69
C LEU A 39 26.54 -9.63 -13.15
N GLY A 40 26.85 -8.35 -12.92
CA GLY A 40 28.10 -7.72 -13.33
C GLY A 40 28.10 -7.19 -14.77
N ASN A 41 26.96 -7.30 -15.49
CA ASN A 41 26.84 -6.78 -16.85
C ASN A 41 26.80 -5.26 -16.83
N ARG A 42 27.44 -4.65 -17.82
CA ARG A 42 27.38 -3.21 -18.05
C ARG A 42 26.29 -2.91 -19.08
N ILE A 43 25.33 -2.09 -18.69
CA ILE A 43 24.24 -1.65 -19.54
C ILE A 43 24.48 -0.20 -19.91
N GLU A 44 24.43 0.08 -21.21
CA GLU A 44 24.63 1.41 -21.77
C GLU A 44 23.37 1.82 -22.52
N LEU A 45 22.72 2.88 -22.03
CA LEU A 45 21.54 3.46 -22.66
C LEU A 45 21.91 4.84 -23.23
N THR A 46 21.44 5.13 -24.43
CA THR A 46 21.69 6.41 -25.11
C THR A 46 20.78 7.54 -24.61
N HIS A 47 19.65 7.20 -23.99
CA HIS A 47 18.70 8.11 -23.35
C HIS A 47 17.94 7.37 -22.24
N PRO A 48 17.30 8.07 -21.29
CA PRO A 48 16.39 7.44 -20.33
C PRO A 48 15.26 6.68 -21.06
N PRO A 49 14.97 5.42 -20.67
CA PRO A 49 13.91 4.64 -21.27
C PRO A 49 12.55 5.25 -20.95
N GLN A 50 11.62 5.19 -21.91
CA GLN A 50 10.26 5.73 -21.77
C GLN A 50 9.22 4.63 -21.54
N ARG A 51 9.58 3.35 -21.76
CA ARG A 51 8.67 2.21 -21.69
C ARG A 51 9.32 1.05 -20.96
N ILE A 52 9.52 1.27 -19.67
CA ILE A 52 10.07 0.28 -18.75
C ILE A 52 9.01 -0.78 -18.46
N VAL A 53 9.35 -2.04 -18.72
CA VAL A 53 8.62 -3.19 -18.17
C VAL A 53 9.37 -3.70 -16.95
N CYS A 54 8.74 -3.59 -15.78
CA CYS A 54 9.36 -3.95 -14.52
C CYS A 54 8.78 -5.24 -13.95
N LEU A 55 9.63 -6.27 -13.88
CA LEU A 55 9.31 -7.56 -13.26
C LEU A 55 9.66 -7.60 -11.78
N VAL A 56 10.31 -6.57 -11.24
CA VAL A 56 10.85 -6.57 -9.87
C VAL A 56 10.10 -5.52 -9.03
N PRO A 57 9.20 -5.94 -8.13
CA PRO A 57 8.34 -5.01 -7.40
C PRO A 57 9.06 -3.94 -6.58
N SER A 58 10.27 -4.22 -6.06
CA SER A 58 11.08 -3.21 -5.38
C SER A 58 11.56 -2.10 -6.32
N ALA A 59 11.86 -2.41 -7.58
CA ALA A 59 12.23 -1.41 -8.58
C ALA A 59 11.02 -0.58 -9.03
N SER A 60 9.85 -1.22 -9.21
CA SER A 60 8.59 -0.52 -9.51
C SER A 60 8.24 0.52 -8.43
N GLU A 61 8.38 0.15 -7.15
CA GLU A 61 8.14 1.05 -6.01
C GLU A 61 9.16 2.19 -5.96
N ILE A 62 10.45 1.91 -6.19
CA ILE A 62 11.49 2.95 -6.24
C ILE A 62 11.23 3.93 -7.39
N LEU A 63 10.94 3.45 -8.60
CA LEU A 63 10.63 4.31 -9.76
C LEU A 63 9.44 5.21 -9.47
N THR A 64 8.39 4.66 -8.83
CA THR A 64 7.24 5.47 -8.40
C THR A 64 7.62 6.48 -7.31
N ALA A 65 8.50 6.12 -6.37
CA ALA A 65 8.92 6.99 -5.27
C ALA A 65 9.80 8.17 -5.71
N ILE A 66 10.53 8.02 -6.82
CA ILE A 66 11.39 9.08 -7.38
C ILE A 66 10.69 9.89 -8.48
N GLY A 67 9.39 9.67 -8.73
CA GLY A 67 8.61 10.44 -9.73
C GLY A 67 8.67 9.89 -11.16
N ALA A 68 9.23 8.70 -11.36
CA ALA A 68 9.35 8.05 -12.67
C ALA A 68 8.18 7.11 -13.00
N GLU A 69 7.02 7.26 -12.37
CA GLU A 69 5.86 6.37 -12.58
C GLU A 69 5.35 6.36 -14.03
N ASP A 70 5.51 7.46 -14.76
CA ASP A 70 5.04 7.60 -16.15
C ASP A 70 5.91 6.81 -17.15
N GLN A 71 7.14 6.44 -16.77
CA GLN A 71 8.02 5.59 -17.58
C GLN A 71 7.70 4.10 -17.42
N LEU A 72 6.90 3.71 -16.43
CA LEU A 72 6.50 2.33 -16.17
C LEU A 72 5.34 1.90 -17.08
N ALA A 73 5.67 1.36 -18.26
CA ALA A 73 4.69 0.84 -19.20
C ALA A 73 4.03 -0.47 -18.74
N GLY A 74 4.75 -1.31 -17.98
CA GLY A 74 4.20 -2.56 -17.47
C GLY A 74 4.78 -3.01 -16.14
N ALA A 75 3.93 -3.59 -15.30
CA ALA A 75 4.30 -4.08 -13.97
C ALA A 75 3.55 -5.37 -13.62
N THR A 76 4.06 -6.08 -12.62
CA THR A 76 3.45 -7.32 -12.13
C THR A 76 2.15 -7.03 -11.36
N TYR A 77 1.31 -8.06 -11.14
CA TYR A 77 0.12 -7.85 -10.30
C TYR A 77 0.47 -7.53 -8.82
N HIS A 78 1.74 -7.66 -8.41
CA HIS A 78 2.22 -7.30 -7.08
C HIS A 78 2.45 -5.78 -6.89
N ASP A 79 2.23 -5.00 -7.95
CA ASP A 79 2.42 -3.55 -8.02
C ASP A 79 1.10 -2.80 -8.26
N LEU A 80 -0.05 -3.47 -8.15
CA LEU A 80 -1.38 -2.94 -8.47
C LEU A 80 -1.87 -1.84 -7.51
N THR A 81 -1.20 -1.65 -6.38
CA THR A 81 -1.50 -0.61 -5.38
C THR A 81 -0.56 0.60 -5.50
N LEU A 82 0.45 0.55 -6.38
CA LEU A 82 1.32 1.70 -6.62
C LEU A 82 0.55 2.82 -7.32
N LYS A 83 0.95 4.07 -7.04
CA LYS A 83 0.41 5.25 -7.72
C LYS A 83 0.54 5.09 -9.24
N GLY A 84 -0.56 5.30 -9.97
CA GLY A 84 -0.61 5.18 -11.43
C GLY A 84 -0.70 3.74 -11.97
N ALA A 85 -0.87 2.74 -11.10
CA ALA A 85 -1.00 1.34 -11.53
C ALA A 85 -2.20 1.09 -12.48
N ASP A 86 -3.24 1.93 -12.41
CA ASP A 86 -4.41 1.88 -13.29
C ASP A 86 -4.10 2.19 -14.76
N ASN A 87 -2.96 2.82 -15.05
CA ASN A 87 -2.51 3.16 -16.40
C ASN A 87 -1.49 2.17 -16.99
N ARG A 88 -1.06 1.15 -16.22
CA ARG A 88 0.03 0.25 -16.60
C ARG A 88 -0.47 -1.05 -17.22
N GLY A 89 0.30 -1.59 -18.16
CA GLY A 89 0.08 -2.92 -18.69
C GLY A 89 0.36 -4.00 -17.63
N LEU A 90 -0.61 -4.86 -17.36
CA LEU A 90 -0.40 -5.98 -16.45
C LEU A 90 0.32 -7.13 -17.17
N ILE A 91 1.47 -7.53 -16.63
CA ILE A 91 2.38 -8.51 -17.26
C ILE A 91 2.50 -9.84 -16.49
N GLY A 92 1.50 -10.19 -15.67
CA GLY A 92 1.51 -11.42 -14.88
C GLY A 92 2.21 -11.26 -13.53
N GLY A 93 2.68 -12.38 -12.97
CA GLY A 93 3.31 -12.43 -11.65
C GLY A 93 4.83 -12.27 -11.68
N PHE A 94 5.42 -12.12 -10.50
CA PHE A 94 6.88 -12.10 -10.33
C PHE A 94 7.51 -13.41 -10.85
N PHE A 95 7.09 -14.56 -10.32
CA PHE A 95 7.65 -15.85 -10.71
C PHE A 95 7.25 -16.29 -12.12
N ASN A 96 6.04 -15.89 -12.55
CA ASN A 96 5.42 -16.30 -13.80
C ASN A 96 4.96 -15.10 -14.64
N PRO A 97 5.90 -14.35 -15.24
CA PRO A 97 5.53 -13.24 -16.08
C PRO A 97 5.02 -13.69 -17.45
N SER A 98 4.11 -12.91 -18.01
CA SER A 98 3.47 -13.18 -19.30
C SER A 98 4.26 -12.58 -20.46
N LEU A 99 5.14 -13.38 -21.05
CA LEU A 99 6.00 -12.99 -22.18
C LEU A 99 5.22 -12.37 -23.36
N PRO A 100 4.02 -12.87 -23.76
CA PRO A 100 3.22 -12.23 -24.81
C PRO A 100 2.72 -10.83 -24.44
N HIS A 101 2.39 -10.58 -23.17
CA HIS A 101 1.98 -9.25 -22.71
C HIS A 101 3.18 -8.30 -22.66
N ILE A 102 4.35 -8.78 -22.20
CA ILE A 102 5.59 -8.00 -22.23
C ILE A 102 5.90 -7.56 -23.66
N LYS A 103 5.89 -8.47 -24.63
CA LYS A 103 6.13 -8.15 -26.05
C LYS A 103 5.17 -7.10 -26.60
N ARG A 104 3.90 -7.14 -26.20
CA ARG A 104 2.88 -6.19 -26.69
C ARG A 104 3.12 -4.76 -26.20
N LEU A 105 3.76 -4.60 -25.04
CA LEU A 105 4.12 -3.27 -24.51
C LEU A 105 5.33 -2.68 -25.23
N ASP A 106 6.05 -3.49 -26.01
CA ASP A 106 7.23 -3.11 -26.77
C ASP A 106 8.25 -2.38 -25.88
N PRO A 107 8.82 -3.01 -24.83
CA PRO A 107 9.66 -2.28 -23.89
C PRO A 107 10.96 -1.79 -24.53
N ASP A 108 11.46 -0.64 -24.07
CA ASP A 108 12.82 -0.17 -24.36
C ASP A 108 13.82 -0.50 -23.23
N LEU A 109 13.33 -0.94 -22.08
CA LEU A 109 14.11 -1.56 -21.01
C LEU A 109 13.23 -2.57 -20.25
N ILE A 110 13.81 -3.73 -19.92
CA ILE A 110 13.22 -4.69 -18.98
C ILE A 110 14.03 -4.67 -17.68
N ILE A 111 13.36 -4.50 -16.54
CA ILE A 111 13.98 -4.69 -15.22
C ILE A 111 13.56 -6.07 -14.70
N ALA A 112 14.52 -6.94 -14.42
CA ALA A 112 14.30 -8.35 -14.12
C ALA A 112 15.12 -8.85 -12.93
N SER A 113 14.71 -9.97 -12.34
CA SER A 113 15.57 -10.74 -11.42
C SER A 113 16.36 -11.77 -12.23
N PRO A 114 17.57 -12.20 -11.78
CA PRO A 114 18.31 -13.29 -12.41
C PRO A 114 17.46 -14.55 -12.68
N LEU A 115 16.45 -14.82 -11.85
CA LEU A 115 15.54 -15.96 -12.05
C LEU A 115 14.72 -15.88 -13.36
N HIS A 116 14.54 -14.68 -13.93
CA HIS A 116 13.81 -14.48 -15.19
C HIS A 116 14.69 -14.67 -16.43
N GLN A 117 16.02 -14.71 -16.28
CA GLN A 117 16.97 -14.66 -17.40
C GLN A 117 16.68 -15.73 -18.45
N LYS A 118 16.57 -16.98 -18.03
CA LYS A 118 16.28 -18.11 -18.94
C LYS A 118 14.99 -17.91 -19.73
N ARG A 119 13.91 -17.47 -19.06
CA ARG A 119 12.60 -17.27 -19.71
C ARG A 119 12.61 -16.11 -20.70
N LEU A 120 13.34 -15.03 -20.39
CA LEU A 120 13.49 -13.89 -21.31
C LEU A 120 14.27 -14.27 -22.57
N GLN A 121 15.35 -15.06 -22.41
CA GLN A 121 16.13 -15.60 -23.54
C GLN A 121 15.30 -16.55 -24.40
N GLU A 122 14.59 -17.50 -23.80
CA GLU A 122 13.71 -18.44 -24.53
C GLU A 122 12.59 -17.71 -25.30
N ALA A 123 12.19 -16.52 -24.84
CA ALA A 123 11.21 -15.68 -25.53
C ALA A 123 11.81 -14.73 -26.57
N ALA A 124 13.11 -14.75 -26.83
CA ALA A 124 13.79 -13.76 -27.69
C ALA A 124 13.45 -12.31 -27.28
N LEU A 125 13.50 -12.04 -25.98
CA LEU A 125 13.36 -10.71 -25.39
C LEU A 125 14.70 -10.14 -24.92
N ASP A 126 15.79 -10.86 -25.15
CA ASP A 126 17.17 -10.51 -24.83
C ASP A 126 17.79 -9.49 -25.80
N GLU A 127 17.16 -9.26 -26.97
CA GLU A 127 17.50 -8.14 -27.85
C GLU A 127 17.12 -6.77 -27.24
N ILE A 128 16.20 -6.76 -26.27
CA ILE A 128 15.84 -5.57 -25.49
C ILE A 128 16.82 -5.46 -24.32
N PRO A 129 17.35 -4.27 -24.00
CA PRO A 129 18.17 -4.09 -22.81
C PRO A 129 17.48 -4.65 -21.56
N VAL A 130 18.19 -5.51 -20.80
CA VAL A 130 17.67 -6.09 -19.55
C VAL A 130 18.57 -5.75 -18.38
N PHE A 131 18.04 -5.02 -17.39
CA PHE A 131 18.70 -4.75 -16.12
C PHE A 131 18.34 -5.82 -15.09
N PHE A 132 19.29 -6.72 -14.80
CA PHE A 132 19.11 -7.75 -13.79
C PHE A 132 19.44 -7.24 -12.39
N TYR A 133 18.52 -7.41 -11.45
CA TYR A 133 18.70 -6.97 -10.09
C TYR A 133 18.25 -8.03 -9.07
N GLU A 134 19.06 -8.19 -8.03
CA GLU A 134 18.78 -9.04 -6.89
C GLU A 134 19.21 -8.34 -5.59
N THR A 135 18.32 -8.34 -4.59
CA THR A 135 18.63 -7.83 -3.25
C THR A 135 19.09 -8.96 -2.36
N GLY A 136 20.34 -8.93 -1.92
CA GLY A 136 20.86 -9.79 -0.86
C GLY A 136 20.91 -9.06 0.48
N ARG A 137 21.44 -7.84 0.50
CA ARG A 137 21.78 -7.05 1.69
C ARG A 137 20.95 -5.77 1.78
N LEU A 138 20.92 -5.17 2.97
CA LEU A 138 20.26 -3.87 3.15
C LEU A 138 20.89 -2.78 2.26
N ASP A 139 22.22 -2.80 2.10
CA ASP A 139 22.93 -1.79 1.31
C ASP A 139 22.65 -1.87 -0.20
N ASP A 140 22.18 -3.01 -0.69
CA ASP A 140 21.79 -3.17 -2.10
C ASP A 140 20.62 -2.24 -2.45
N ALA A 141 19.77 -1.90 -1.47
CA ALA A 141 18.67 -0.95 -1.67
C ALA A 141 19.19 0.43 -2.12
N TRP A 142 20.33 0.91 -1.61
CA TRP A 142 20.91 2.19 -2.03
C TRP A 142 21.42 2.11 -3.46
N THR A 143 22.05 0.99 -3.80
CA THR A 143 22.54 0.70 -5.14
C THR A 143 21.38 0.69 -6.13
N LEU A 144 20.27 0.03 -5.79
CA LEU A 144 19.07 0.01 -6.63
C LEU A 144 18.47 1.40 -6.80
N MET A 145 18.27 2.16 -5.72
CA MET A 145 17.73 3.52 -5.81
C MET A 145 18.58 4.41 -6.71
N THR A 146 19.91 4.35 -6.54
CA THR A 146 20.85 5.11 -7.36
C THR A 146 20.81 4.67 -8.83
N ALA A 147 20.73 3.36 -9.09
CA ALA A 147 20.62 2.83 -10.45
C ALA A 147 19.30 3.25 -11.10
N MET A 148 18.17 3.17 -10.40
CA MET A 148 16.87 3.60 -10.90
C MET A 148 16.87 5.08 -11.24
N GLY A 149 17.42 5.95 -10.38
CA GLY A 149 17.55 7.38 -10.67
C GLY A 149 18.41 7.67 -11.90
N LYS A 150 19.51 6.93 -12.09
CA LYS A 150 20.34 7.07 -13.31
C LYS A 150 19.61 6.60 -14.56
N ILE A 151 18.94 5.45 -14.48
CA ILE A 151 18.18 4.88 -15.61
C ILE A 151 17.05 5.84 -16.01
N SER A 152 16.26 6.31 -15.04
CA SER A 152 15.06 7.11 -15.31
C SER A 152 15.33 8.60 -15.53
N GLY A 153 16.55 9.09 -15.28
CA GLY A 153 16.87 10.52 -15.30
C GLY A 153 16.36 11.31 -14.09
N HIS A 154 16.16 10.63 -12.95
CA HIS A 154 15.69 11.21 -11.67
C HIS A 154 16.77 11.06 -10.58
N GLN A 155 18.00 11.46 -10.89
CA GLN A 155 19.16 11.27 -10.00
C GLN A 155 19.04 12.07 -8.71
N ASP A 156 18.50 13.29 -8.76
CA ASP A 156 18.38 14.17 -7.59
C ASP A 156 17.32 13.63 -6.62
N GLU A 157 16.18 13.16 -7.13
CA GLU A 157 15.14 12.50 -6.35
C GLU A 157 15.64 11.19 -5.74
N ALA A 158 16.39 10.39 -6.50
CA ALA A 158 17.02 9.18 -5.98
C ALA A 158 18.06 9.48 -4.90
N ALA A 159 18.88 10.51 -5.06
CA ALA A 159 19.86 10.94 -4.07
C ALA A 159 19.17 11.42 -2.78
N ALA A 160 18.08 12.19 -2.91
CA ALA A 160 17.27 12.62 -1.78
C ALA A 160 16.62 11.41 -1.06
N LEU A 161 16.12 10.42 -1.80
CA LEU A 161 15.55 9.20 -1.24
C LEU A 161 16.57 8.36 -0.47
N VAL A 162 17.77 8.17 -1.04
CA VAL A 162 18.88 7.47 -0.36
C VAL A 162 19.30 8.22 0.90
N LYS A 163 19.46 9.56 0.81
CA LYS A 163 19.82 10.39 1.95
C LYS A 163 18.79 10.27 3.07
N LYS A 164 17.50 10.37 2.74
CA LYS A 164 16.39 10.22 3.69
C LYS A 164 16.48 8.88 4.44
N ASN A 165 16.68 7.78 3.71
CA ASN A 165 16.77 6.46 4.35
C ASN A 165 18.00 6.34 5.26
N LYS A 166 19.17 6.86 4.84
CA LYS A 166 20.39 6.84 5.64
C LYS A 166 20.28 7.69 6.90
N ASP A 167 19.66 8.87 6.80
CA ASP A 167 19.42 9.76 7.94
C ASP A 167 18.48 9.10 8.97
N GLU A 168 17.43 8.40 8.51
CA GLU A 168 16.53 7.64 9.39
C GLU A 168 17.24 6.48 10.10
N LEU A 169 18.09 5.72 9.40
CA LEU A 169 18.91 4.67 10.04
C LEU A 169 19.89 5.26 11.07
N ALA A 170 20.49 6.40 10.78
CA ALA A 170 21.37 7.10 11.71
C ALA A 170 20.61 7.57 12.96
N HIS A 171 19.39 8.07 12.80
CA HIS A 171 18.51 8.45 13.89
C HIS A 171 18.14 7.25 14.78
N ILE A 172 17.74 6.11 14.18
CA ILE A 172 17.45 4.88 14.93
C ILE A 172 18.67 4.44 15.75
N ARG A 173 19.87 4.45 15.15
CA ARG A 173 21.12 4.10 15.85
C ARG A 173 21.38 5.04 17.04
N ALA A 174 21.18 6.34 16.87
CA ALA A 174 21.34 7.31 17.94
C ALA A 174 20.32 7.09 19.08
N LYS A 175 19.07 6.76 18.73
CA LYS A 175 18.00 6.48 19.68
C LYS A 175 18.27 5.21 20.49
N LEU A 176 18.68 4.12 19.84
CA LEU A 176 19.08 2.88 20.49
C LEU A 176 20.24 3.10 21.48
N ALA A 177 21.25 3.86 21.06
CA ALA A 177 22.40 4.19 21.91
C ALA A 177 21.99 5.04 23.12
N LYS A 178 21.14 6.05 22.92
CA LYS A 178 20.66 6.91 24.00
C LYS A 178 19.77 6.17 25.01
N ALA A 179 18.92 5.27 24.52
CA ALA A 179 18.03 4.47 25.34
C ALA A 179 18.75 3.38 26.14
N GLY A 180 19.97 2.97 25.74
CA GLY A 180 20.73 1.92 26.42
C GLY A 180 20.03 0.56 26.41
N VAL A 181 19.42 0.21 25.27
CA VAL A 181 18.62 -1.02 25.15
C VAL A 181 19.47 -2.30 25.22
N THR A 182 18.89 -3.35 25.78
CA THR A 182 19.43 -4.72 25.67
C THR A 182 18.91 -5.35 24.38
N PRO A 183 19.77 -5.84 23.47
CA PRO A 183 19.34 -6.44 22.22
C PRO A 183 18.40 -7.63 22.41
N LYS A 184 17.23 -7.60 21.77
CA LYS A 184 16.23 -8.69 21.77
C LYS A 184 16.42 -9.65 20.61
N ARG A 185 16.18 -10.93 20.84
CA ARG A 185 16.21 -11.97 19.78
C ARG A 185 14.96 -11.84 18.91
N ALA A 186 15.13 -11.56 17.62
CA ALA A 186 14.02 -11.40 16.69
C ALA A 186 14.17 -12.32 15.48
N ILE A 187 13.05 -12.79 14.93
CA ILE A 187 13.04 -13.68 13.77
C ILE A 187 11.96 -13.29 12.76
N ARG A 188 12.31 -13.32 11.47
CA ARG A 188 11.36 -13.22 10.37
C ARG A 188 10.79 -14.61 10.08
N LEU A 189 9.54 -14.86 10.44
CA LEU A 189 8.84 -16.11 10.16
C LEU A 189 8.45 -16.21 8.68
N MET A 190 9.01 -17.15 7.91
CA MET A 190 8.59 -17.57 6.55
C MET A 190 7.81 -18.88 6.61
N GLY A 191 6.63 -18.86 7.22
CA GLY A 191 5.87 -20.08 7.49
C GLY A 191 5.12 -20.63 6.28
N ARG A 192 5.25 -21.93 6.02
CA ARG A 192 4.44 -22.68 5.04
C ARG A 192 3.97 -23.99 5.68
N ASP A 193 4.34 -25.13 5.12
CA ASP A 193 4.24 -26.47 5.70
C ASP A 193 5.30 -26.75 6.79
N SER A 194 6.22 -25.81 6.98
CA SER A 194 7.24 -25.80 8.03
C SER A 194 7.54 -24.37 8.48
N ILE A 195 8.23 -24.23 9.62
CA ILE A 195 8.78 -22.95 10.08
C ILE A 195 10.10 -22.70 9.36
N MET A 196 10.18 -21.58 8.63
CA MET A 196 11.39 -21.16 7.94
C MET A 196 11.73 -19.71 8.29
N THR A 197 12.97 -19.30 8.01
CA THR A 197 13.48 -17.94 8.21
C THR A 197 14.45 -17.57 7.09
N PRO A 198 14.70 -16.28 6.80
CA PRO A 198 15.78 -15.87 5.92
C PRO A 198 17.14 -16.30 6.45
N GLY A 199 18.07 -16.65 5.54
CA GLY A 199 19.45 -17.00 5.86
C GLY A 199 20.28 -15.81 6.34
N ASN A 200 21.50 -16.09 6.79
CA ASN A 200 22.37 -15.12 7.47
C ASN A 200 22.73 -13.89 6.63
N ASP A 201 22.78 -14.07 5.31
CA ASP A 201 23.14 -13.12 4.27
C ASP A 201 21.95 -12.34 3.70
N SER A 202 20.81 -12.35 4.39
CA SER A 202 19.58 -11.70 3.95
C SER A 202 19.41 -10.27 4.50
N PHE A 203 18.82 -9.40 3.67
CA PHE A 203 18.49 -8.03 4.04
C PHE A 203 17.48 -7.99 5.20
N GLN A 204 16.62 -9.01 5.34
CA GLN A 204 15.70 -9.12 6.47
C GLN A 204 16.45 -9.27 7.80
N ASN A 205 17.50 -10.09 7.83
CA ASN A 205 18.34 -10.20 9.01
C ASN A 205 19.21 -8.95 9.23
N ASP A 206 19.62 -8.25 8.17
CA ASP A 206 20.24 -6.92 8.30
C ASP A 206 19.27 -5.89 8.90
N MET A 207 17.98 -5.90 8.53
CA MET A 207 16.96 -5.03 9.13
C MET A 207 16.79 -5.31 10.63
N ILE A 208 16.76 -6.57 11.06
CA ILE A 208 16.71 -6.94 12.48
C ILE A 208 17.90 -6.33 13.23
N ARG A 209 19.11 -6.49 12.69
CA ARG A 209 20.35 -5.96 13.30
C ARG A 209 20.32 -4.43 13.34
N ALA A 210 19.92 -3.79 12.26
CA ALA A 210 19.81 -2.33 12.17
C ALA A 210 18.76 -1.75 13.15
N ALA A 211 17.72 -2.54 13.46
CA ALA A 211 16.70 -2.21 14.45
C ALA A 211 17.16 -2.47 15.90
N GLY A 212 18.41 -2.89 16.11
CA GLY A 212 18.98 -3.16 17.43
C GLY A 212 18.66 -4.56 17.98
N GLY A 213 18.20 -5.48 17.13
CA GLY A 213 17.91 -6.86 17.51
C GLY A 213 19.04 -7.84 17.21
N ILE A 214 18.90 -9.06 17.73
CA ILE A 214 19.73 -10.23 17.41
C ILE A 214 18.97 -11.08 16.40
N ALA A 215 19.48 -11.18 15.17
CA ALA A 215 18.93 -12.05 14.13
C ALA A 215 19.38 -13.52 14.33
N PRO A 216 18.63 -14.52 13.84
CA PRO A 216 19.07 -15.91 13.86
C PRO A 216 20.39 -16.09 13.10
N ASN A 217 21.20 -17.03 13.59
CA ASN A 217 22.44 -17.47 12.96
C ASN A 217 22.41 -18.99 12.74
N PHE A 218 21.44 -19.47 11.97
CA PHE A 218 21.37 -20.87 11.57
C PHE A 218 22.28 -21.01 10.34
N VAL A 219 23.41 -21.71 10.49
CA VAL A 219 24.52 -21.77 9.51
C VAL A 219 24.08 -22.37 8.17
N ALA A 220 23.42 -21.55 7.35
CA ALA A 220 23.04 -21.83 5.96
C ALA A 220 22.89 -20.48 5.23
N PRO A 221 23.67 -20.23 4.16
CA PRO A 221 23.41 -19.10 3.27
C PRO A 221 22.13 -19.36 2.47
N GLY A 222 21.44 -18.30 2.07
CA GLY A 222 20.32 -18.40 1.13
C GLY A 222 19.03 -17.73 1.58
N LYS A 223 18.10 -17.63 0.64
CA LYS A 223 16.86 -16.85 0.79
C LYS A 223 15.90 -17.40 1.84
N ILE A 224 15.93 -18.71 2.07
CA ILE A 224 15.00 -19.43 2.97
C ILE A 224 15.77 -20.58 3.62
N VAL A 225 15.66 -20.68 4.94
CA VAL A 225 16.26 -21.72 5.79
C VAL A 225 15.16 -22.33 6.65
N THR A 226 14.99 -23.65 6.57
CA THR A 226 14.08 -24.39 7.46
C THR A 226 14.63 -24.42 8.87
N VAL A 227 13.78 -24.09 9.85
CA VAL A 227 14.14 -24.06 11.26
C VAL A 227 13.66 -25.35 11.92
N THR A 228 14.56 -26.06 12.59
CA THR A 228 14.17 -27.20 13.42
C THR A 228 13.61 -26.75 14.76
N GLN A 229 12.78 -27.56 15.39
CA GLN A 229 12.24 -27.27 16.73
C GLN A 229 13.35 -27.04 17.77
N ALA A 230 14.46 -27.78 17.68
CA ALA A 230 15.62 -27.59 18.55
C ALA A 230 16.28 -26.21 18.35
N GLN A 231 16.47 -25.79 17.09
CA GLN A 231 16.99 -24.45 16.77
C GLN A 231 16.04 -23.34 17.22
N TRP A 232 14.72 -23.54 17.05
CA TRP A 232 13.69 -22.62 17.50
C TRP A 232 13.73 -22.39 19.01
N MET A 233 13.77 -23.48 19.79
CA MET A 233 13.86 -23.42 21.25
C MET A 233 15.21 -22.87 21.73
N ALA A 234 16.31 -23.21 21.05
CA ALA A 234 17.64 -22.71 21.41
C ALA A 234 17.80 -21.22 21.12
N PHE A 235 17.22 -20.72 20.02
CA PHE A 235 17.20 -19.30 19.71
C PHE A 235 16.22 -18.54 20.61
N ASP A 236 15.11 -19.14 21.02
CA ASP A 236 14.09 -18.55 21.90
C ASP A 236 13.75 -17.10 21.49
N PRO A 237 13.10 -16.88 20.33
CA PRO A 237 12.80 -15.53 19.86
C PRO A 237 11.93 -14.79 20.89
N GLU A 238 12.24 -13.52 21.10
CA GLU A 238 11.50 -12.56 21.93
C GLU A 238 10.54 -11.71 21.09
N LEU A 239 10.80 -11.59 19.79
CA LEU A 239 9.89 -10.99 18.82
C LEU A 239 9.85 -11.83 17.54
N ILE A 240 8.64 -12.07 17.03
CA ILE A 240 8.40 -12.72 15.74
C ILE A 240 7.70 -11.72 14.84
N TYR A 241 8.21 -11.53 13.62
CA TYR A 241 7.46 -10.81 12.59
C TYR A 241 7.35 -11.65 11.31
N GLY A 242 6.24 -11.52 10.60
CA GLY A 242 5.99 -12.19 9.33
C GLY A 242 5.16 -11.30 8.39
N CYS A 243 4.75 -11.84 7.25
CA CYS A 243 3.74 -11.23 6.41
C CYS A 243 2.41 -12.00 6.44
N GLY A 244 1.35 -11.42 5.85
CA GLY A 244 -0.01 -11.97 5.90
C GLY A 244 -0.11 -13.50 5.69
N PRO A 245 0.50 -14.07 4.62
CA PRO A 245 0.50 -15.52 4.37
C PRO A 245 1.13 -16.38 5.47
N ASP A 246 2.00 -15.83 6.30
CA ASP A 246 2.70 -16.58 7.35
C ASP A 246 1.83 -16.79 8.60
N LYS A 247 0.70 -16.07 8.72
CA LYS A 247 -0.23 -16.18 9.86
C LYS A 247 -0.86 -17.58 9.96
N ALA A 248 -1.23 -18.17 8.83
CA ALA A 248 -1.79 -19.53 8.81
C ALA A 248 -0.79 -20.57 9.34
N ALA A 249 0.49 -20.44 8.96
CA ALA A 249 1.55 -21.30 9.47
C ALA A 249 1.75 -21.09 10.98
N ALA A 250 1.73 -19.84 11.46
CA ALA A 250 1.79 -19.57 12.89
C ALA A 250 0.64 -20.24 13.66
N GLU A 251 -0.61 -20.13 13.18
CA GLU A 251 -1.78 -20.78 13.79
C GLU A 251 -1.60 -22.31 13.86
N GLN A 252 -1.05 -22.92 12.81
CA GLN A 252 -0.81 -24.35 12.72
C GLN A 252 0.30 -24.86 13.67
N PHE A 253 1.39 -24.11 13.81
CA PHE A 253 2.60 -24.55 14.51
C PHE A 253 2.67 -24.06 15.95
N PHE A 254 2.24 -22.83 16.24
CA PHE A 254 2.41 -22.19 17.55
C PHE A 254 1.47 -22.71 18.63
N SER A 255 0.60 -23.68 18.31
CA SER A 255 -0.16 -24.47 19.29
C SER A 255 0.58 -25.73 19.77
N ARG A 256 1.63 -26.16 19.06
CA ARG A 256 2.33 -27.43 19.30
C ARG A 256 3.43 -27.28 20.36
N PRO A 257 3.71 -28.31 21.19
CA PRO A 257 4.83 -28.31 22.11
C PRO A 257 6.16 -28.00 21.43
N GLY A 258 7.09 -27.35 22.13
CA GLY A 258 8.39 -26.85 21.68
C GLY A 258 8.34 -25.68 20.71
N TRP A 259 7.27 -25.51 19.93
CA TRP A 259 7.04 -24.32 19.12
C TRP A 259 6.44 -23.20 19.96
N LYS A 260 5.37 -23.50 20.72
CA LYS A 260 4.66 -22.55 21.59
C LYS A 260 5.46 -22.04 22.79
N ASP A 261 6.55 -22.72 23.13
CA ASP A 261 7.23 -22.57 24.41
C ASP A 261 8.26 -21.43 24.44
N VAL A 262 8.43 -20.70 23.34
CA VAL A 262 9.36 -19.57 23.24
C VAL A 262 8.77 -18.26 23.77
N SER A 263 9.66 -17.35 24.14
CA SER A 263 9.35 -16.07 24.79
C SER A 263 8.34 -15.23 24.00
N ALA A 264 8.51 -15.08 22.69
CA ALA A 264 7.64 -14.26 21.84
C ALA A 264 6.17 -14.73 21.86
N ILE A 265 5.92 -16.04 21.90
CA ILE A 265 4.55 -16.58 21.91
C ILE A 265 3.92 -16.38 23.28
N LYS A 266 4.66 -16.65 24.36
CA LYS A 266 4.20 -16.47 25.74
C LYS A 266 3.86 -15.01 26.08
N THR A 267 4.55 -14.07 25.45
CA THR A 267 4.41 -12.62 25.68
C THR A 267 3.63 -11.90 24.57
N HIS A 268 3.04 -12.66 23.64
CA HIS A 268 2.24 -12.17 22.52
C HIS A 268 2.97 -11.14 21.62
N GLN A 269 4.28 -11.31 21.42
CA GLN A 269 5.13 -10.45 20.58
C GLN A 269 5.23 -11.00 19.15
N ILE A 270 4.09 -11.12 18.48
CA ILE A 270 3.97 -11.65 17.11
C ILE A 270 3.27 -10.63 16.24
N TYR A 271 3.95 -10.17 15.19
CA TYR A 271 3.46 -9.10 14.32
C TYR A 271 3.40 -9.55 12.85
N TYR A 272 2.29 -9.27 12.17
CA TYR A 272 2.15 -9.51 10.74
C TYR A 272 2.10 -8.17 10.03
N LEU A 273 3.06 -7.96 9.13
CA LEU A 273 3.21 -6.74 8.35
C LEU A 273 2.85 -6.98 6.89
N PRO A 274 2.50 -5.94 6.12
CA PRO A 274 2.35 -6.06 4.68
C PRO A 274 3.60 -6.64 4.00
N CYS A 275 3.40 -7.40 2.92
CA CYS A 275 4.49 -8.03 2.17
C CYS A 275 5.47 -7.00 1.60
N GLU A 276 4.98 -5.82 1.23
CA GLU A 276 5.74 -4.71 0.68
C GLU A 276 6.80 -4.20 1.67
N LEU A 277 6.53 -4.32 2.98
CA LEU A 277 7.45 -3.90 4.03
C LEU A 277 8.48 -4.98 4.39
N THR A 278 8.14 -6.26 4.24
CA THR A 278 8.94 -7.38 4.80
C THR A 278 9.65 -8.22 3.76
N CYS A 279 9.14 -8.25 2.52
CA CYS A 279 9.64 -9.10 1.44
C CYS A 279 10.47 -8.32 0.41
N ARG A 280 10.64 -7.00 0.58
CA ARG A 280 11.33 -6.12 -0.36
C ARG A 280 12.25 -5.16 0.40
N ALA A 281 13.50 -4.99 -0.06
CA ALA A 281 14.31 -3.82 0.33
C ALA A 281 14.13 -2.76 -0.76
N SER A 282 13.33 -1.75 -0.46
CA SER A 282 12.78 -0.79 -1.42
C SER A 282 12.81 0.63 -0.86
N ALA A 283 12.08 1.56 -1.46
CA ALA A 283 12.06 3.00 -1.15
C ALA A 283 11.87 3.35 0.34
N ARG A 284 11.22 2.48 1.12
CA ARG A 284 10.84 2.71 2.53
C ARG A 284 11.56 1.79 3.53
N VAL A 285 12.67 1.16 3.13
CA VAL A 285 13.32 0.13 3.95
C VAL A 285 13.77 0.64 5.33
N SER A 286 14.24 1.89 5.44
CA SER A 286 14.61 2.49 6.73
C SER A 286 13.42 2.67 7.67
N GLY A 287 12.24 2.99 7.14
CA GLY A 287 11.00 3.12 7.92
C GLY A 287 10.54 1.79 8.49
N VAL A 288 10.82 0.68 7.79
CA VAL A 288 10.58 -0.68 8.31
C VAL A 288 11.52 -0.99 9.47
N VAL A 289 12.79 -0.60 9.37
CA VAL A 289 13.75 -0.72 10.48
C VAL A 289 13.30 0.11 11.69
N ALA A 290 12.82 1.34 11.47
CA ALA A 290 12.26 2.19 12.53
C ALA A 290 11.08 1.51 13.22
N TYR A 291 10.17 0.93 12.41
CA TYR A 291 8.99 0.26 12.93
C TYR A 291 9.36 -0.99 13.74
N LEU A 292 10.23 -1.87 13.21
CA LEU A 292 10.74 -3.05 13.92
C LEU A 292 11.43 -2.66 15.22
N SER A 293 12.23 -1.59 15.22
CA SER A 293 12.91 -1.09 16.42
C SER A 293 11.90 -0.65 17.49
N SER A 294 10.82 0.04 17.09
CA SER A 294 9.77 0.47 18.00
C SER A 294 8.93 -0.69 18.55
N MET A 295 8.79 -1.78 17.80
CA MET A 295 8.14 -3.01 18.28
C MET A 295 9.00 -3.73 19.31
N MET A 296 10.31 -3.76 19.12
CA MET A 296 11.22 -4.37 20.08
C MET A 296 11.33 -3.54 21.36
N TYR A 297 11.31 -2.21 21.27
CA TYR A 297 11.61 -1.31 22.40
C TYR A 297 10.53 -0.25 22.65
N PRO A 298 9.24 -0.61 22.77
CA PRO A 298 8.15 0.37 22.81
C PRO A 298 8.19 1.25 24.06
N ASN A 299 8.61 0.71 25.21
CA ASN A 299 8.68 1.46 26.46
C ASN A 299 9.86 2.44 26.45
N GLU A 300 11.01 1.97 25.98
CA GLU A 300 12.23 2.77 25.88
C GLU A 300 12.10 3.87 24.84
N PHE A 301 11.40 3.58 23.73
CA PHE A 301 11.11 4.57 22.67
C PHE A 301 9.99 5.53 23.06
N GLY A 302 9.12 5.16 24.01
CA GLY A 302 8.05 6.00 24.55
C GLY A 302 8.48 6.94 25.68
N ASP A 303 9.67 6.72 26.26
CA ASP A 303 10.20 7.55 27.35
C ASP A 303 10.95 8.78 26.82
N GLU A 304 10.42 9.97 27.11
CA GLU A 304 10.98 11.25 26.64
C GLU A 304 12.44 11.47 27.05
N LYS A 305 12.89 10.88 28.17
CA LYS A 305 14.30 10.96 28.59
C LYS A 305 15.27 10.35 27.56
N ASN A 306 14.77 9.41 26.77
CA ASN A 306 15.54 8.68 25.76
C ASN A 306 15.45 9.32 24.36
N PHE A 307 14.71 10.42 24.18
CA PHE A 307 14.53 11.02 22.85
C PHE A 307 15.79 11.73 22.37
N VAL A 308 16.23 11.47 21.14
CA VAL A 308 17.32 12.22 20.50
C VAL A 308 16.87 13.64 20.17
N HIS A 309 15.65 13.79 19.67
CA HIS A 309 14.96 15.03 19.35
C HIS A 309 13.84 15.28 20.37
N PRO A 310 13.84 16.43 21.05
CA PRO A 310 12.77 16.76 21.99
C PRO A 310 11.45 16.96 21.24
N VAL A 311 10.34 16.78 21.94
CA VAL A 311 9.02 17.08 21.37
C VAL A 311 8.94 18.55 21.03
N SER A 312 8.87 18.86 19.74
CA SER A 312 9.04 20.21 19.23
C SER A 312 8.48 20.36 17.83
N GLN A 313 8.11 21.59 17.46
CA GLN A 313 7.79 21.94 16.08
C GLN A 313 9.08 21.98 15.25
N ILE A 314 9.07 21.30 14.10
CA ILE A 314 10.14 21.32 13.11
C ILE A 314 9.89 22.45 12.10
N SER A 315 8.69 22.47 11.54
CA SER A 315 8.28 23.46 10.54
C SER A 315 6.77 23.59 10.49
N GLN A 316 6.29 24.65 9.89
CA GLN A 316 4.88 24.82 9.56
C GLN A 316 4.76 25.42 8.17
N ARG A 317 3.75 25.01 7.41
CA ARG A 317 3.42 25.60 6.11
C ARG A 317 1.93 25.91 6.03
N PRO A 318 1.53 27.09 5.53
CA PRO A 318 0.15 27.32 5.14
C PRO A 318 -0.29 26.23 4.16
N LEU A 319 -1.50 25.71 4.38
CA LEU A 319 -2.06 24.67 3.53
C LEU A 319 -3.12 25.29 2.63
N ASP A 320 -2.81 25.39 1.34
CA ASP A 320 -3.82 25.72 0.35
C ASP A 320 -4.73 24.49 0.16
N LEU A 321 -5.87 24.49 0.85
CA LEU A 321 -6.82 23.38 0.77
C LEU A 321 -7.42 23.24 -0.64
N ALA A 322 -7.33 24.25 -1.50
CA ALA A 322 -7.78 24.16 -2.88
C ALA A 322 -6.94 23.21 -3.74
N THR A 323 -5.65 23.04 -3.43
CA THR A 323 -4.77 22.09 -4.14
C THR A 323 -4.96 20.64 -3.70
N LEU A 324 -5.69 20.40 -2.60
CA LEU A 324 -5.94 19.07 -2.03
C LEU A 324 -7.29 18.46 -2.46
N LYS A 325 -7.92 19.06 -3.47
CA LYS A 325 -9.23 18.68 -4.01
C LYS A 325 -9.31 17.19 -4.35
N GLY A 326 -10.32 16.51 -3.80
CA GLY A 326 -10.64 15.12 -4.12
C GLY A 326 -11.48 14.98 -5.40
N GLU A 327 -12.34 13.96 -5.45
CA GLU A 327 -13.21 13.68 -6.59
C GLU A 327 -14.29 14.76 -6.87
N SER A 328 -14.57 15.68 -5.94
CA SER A 328 -15.55 16.75 -6.19
C SER A 328 -15.13 17.60 -7.39
N LYS A 329 -16.07 17.92 -8.29
CA LYS A 329 -15.82 18.84 -9.40
C LYS A 329 -15.85 20.31 -8.95
N ALA A 330 -16.49 20.62 -7.83
CA ALA A 330 -16.60 21.98 -7.30
C ALA A 330 -15.24 22.48 -6.74
N PRO A 331 -14.95 23.79 -6.77
CA PRO A 331 -13.80 24.32 -6.05
C PRO A 331 -13.93 24.03 -4.55
N VAL A 332 -12.80 23.83 -3.87
CA VAL A 332 -12.78 23.77 -2.41
C VAL A 332 -13.09 25.17 -1.89
N VAL A 333 -14.07 25.26 -1.00
CA VAL A 333 -14.45 26.53 -0.37
C VAL A 333 -14.50 26.31 1.14
N LEU A 334 -13.80 27.16 1.86
CA LEU A 334 -13.82 27.15 3.32
C LEU A 334 -14.86 28.14 3.81
N PRO A 335 -15.62 27.80 4.86
CA PRO A 335 -16.50 28.76 5.50
C PRO A 335 -15.74 29.98 6.05
N ASP A 336 -16.38 31.14 6.08
CA ASP A 336 -15.76 32.41 6.50
C ASP A 336 -15.19 32.40 7.93
N TYR A 337 -15.67 31.48 8.77
CA TYR A 337 -15.14 31.30 10.12
C TYR A 337 -13.82 30.54 10.18
N VAL A 338 -13.32 29.98 9.07
CA VAL A 338 -11.98 29.42 9.02
C VAL A 338 -10.99 30.57 8.88
N LYS A 339 -10.10 30.72 9.85
CA LYS A 339 -9.07 31.77 9.85
C LYS A 339 -7.86 31.32 9.02
N SER A 340 -7.39 30.09 9.25
CA SER A 340 -6.21 29.53 8.60
C SER A 340 -6.25 28.01 8.65
N ALA A 341 -5.63 27.37 7.65
CA ALA A 341 -5.30 25.95 7.65
C ALA A 341 -3.78 25.80 7.48
N THR A 342 -3.15 25.02 8.34
CA THR A 342 -1.68 24.88 8.41
C THR A 342 -1.33 23.41 8.57
N MET A 343 -0.29 22.96 7.86
CA MET A 343 0.36 21.68 8.11
C MET A 343 1.57 21.92 9.02
N VAL A 344 1.53 21.38 10.23
CA VAL A 344 2.61 21.47 11.21
C VAL A 344 3.38 20.16 11.23
N HIS A 345 4.69 20.21 11.01
CA HIS A 345 5.60 19.09 11.19
C HIS A 345 6.25 19.19 12.56
N SER A 346 6.28 18.10 13.31
CA SER A 346 6.82 18.06 14.66
C SER A 346 7.56 16.77 14.96
N HIS A 347 8.49 16.81 15.90
CA HIS A 347 8.98 15.59 16.54
C HIS A 347 8.02 15.21 17.67
N ILE A 348 7.48 13.99 17.62
CA ILE A 348 6.68 13.39 18.70
C ILE A 348 7.10 11.92 18.80
N PHE A 349 7.37 11.46 20.03
CA PHE A 349 8.05 10.18 20.27
C PHE A 349 9.36 10.04 19.48
N ASP A 350 10.08 11.17 19.28
CA ASP A 350 11.35 11.25 18.56
C ASP A 350 11.25 11.14 17.02
N PHE A 351 10.07 10.82 16.49
CA PHE A 351 9.84 10.69 15.05
C PHE A 351 9.08 11.89 14.48
N GLN A 352 9.24 12.13 13.18
CA GLN A 352 8.53 13.21 12.49
C GLN A 352 7.04 12.87 12.31
N ASN A 353 6.17 13.70 12.85
CA ASN A 353 4.72 13.61 12.77
C ASN A 353 4.18 14.80 11.96
N LYS A 354 2.92 14.71 11.50
CA LYS A 354 2.25 15.75 10.70
C LYS A 354 0.90 16.07 11.33
N THR A 355 0.61 17.35 11.57
CA THR A 355 -0.66 17.78 12.18
C THR A 355 -1.32 18.83 11.31
N LEU A 356 -2.54 18.55 10.85
CA LEU A 356 -3.41 19.57 10.30
C LEU A 356 -3.96 20.41 11.44
N VAL A 357 -3.75 21.72 11.35
CA VAL A 357 -4.27 22.71 12.30
C VAL A 357 -5.16 23.70 11.54
N ILE A 358 -6.42 23.77 11.94
CA ILE A 358 -7.41 24.72 11.41
C ILE A 358 -7.80 25.67 12.54
N ASP A 359 -7.39 26.93 12.43
CA ASP A 359 -7.78 27.96 13.37
C ASP A 359 -9.13 28.57 12.96
N LEU A 360 -10.00 28.83 13.93
CA LEU A 360 -11.37 29.28 13.75
C LEU A 360 -11.56 30.72 14.27
N LYS A 361 -12.54 31.43 13.71
CA LYS A 361 -13.01 32.76 14.14
C LYS A 361 -14.54 32.83 14.01
N PRO A 362 -15.34 33.06 15.08
CA PRO A 362 -15.07 33.08 16.53
C PRO A 362 -14.84 31.67 17.13
N PRO A 363 -14.69 31.52 18.47
CA PRO A 363 -14.77 30.21 19.12
C PRO A 363 -16.08 29.48 18.78
N MET A 364 -15.98 28.17 18.58
CA MET A 364 -17.07 27.31 18.10
C MET A 364 -17.44 26.23 19.09
N THR A 365 -18.69 25.78 19.01
CA THR A 365 -19.09 24.46 19.48
C THR A 365 -18.74 23.41 18.43
N VAL A 366 -18.24 22.27 18.87
CA VAL A 366 -17.95 21.11 18.03
C VAL A 366 -18.52 19.86 18.68
N VAL A 367 -18.77 18.82 17.88
CA VAL A 367 -18.95 17.46 18.40
C VAL A 367 -17.91 16.55 17.76
N SER A 368 -17.24 15.74 18.56
CA SER A 368 -16.22 14.78 18.13
C SER A 368 -16.56 13.40 18.69
N THR A 369 -16.37 12.35 17.89
CA THR A 369 -16.47 10.96 18.38
C THR A 369 -15.36 10.63 19.38
N LEU A 370 -14.24 11.37 19.36
CA LEU A 370 -13.13 11.16 20.29
C LEU A 370 -13.34 11.84 21.65
N GLU A 371 -14.04 12.99 21.67
CA GLU A 371 -14.06 13.88 22.84
C GLU A 371 -15.47 14.32 23.29
N GLY A 372 -16.51 13.91 22.57
CA GLY A 372 -17.87 14.38 22.77
C GLY A 372 -18.10 15.81 22.28
N GLN A 373 -19.14 16.46 22.81
CA GLN A 373 -19.45 17.86 22.50
C GLN A 373 -18.60 18.79 23.36
N ARG A 374 -18.02 19.83 22.75
CA ARG A 374 -17.21 20.83 23.44
C ARG A 374 -17.49 22.22 22.91
N ASP A 375 -17.48 23.20 23.81
CA ASP A 375 -17.64 24.62 23.50
C ASP A 375 -16.30 25.36 23.55
N ASN A 376 -16.31 26.61 23.07
CA ASN A 376 -15.16 27.51 23.11
C ASN A 376 -13.90 26.99 22.39
N ILE A 377 -14.10 26.22 21.31
CA ILE A 377 -13.03 25.66 20.49
C ILE A 377 -12.58 26.68 19.45
N THR A 378 -11.30 27.03 19.46
CA THR A 378 -10.69 27.93 18.48
C THR A 378 -9.80 27.19 17.48
N THR A 379 -9.47 25.93 17.74
CA THR A 379 -8.61 25.11 16.88
C THR A 379 -9.20 23.72 16.70
N VAL A 380 -9.33 23.28 15.44
CA VAL A 380 -9.68 21.89 15.09
C VAL A 380 -8.67 21.29 14.12
N GLY A 381 -8.70 19.98 13.91
CA GLY A 381 -7.76 19.35 12.97
C GLY A 381 -7.59 17.84 13.13
N ASN A 382 -6.50 17.32 12.59
CA ASN A 382 -6.22 15.89 12.51
C ASN A 382 -4.70 15.66 12.65
N HIS A 383 -4.30 14.77 13.55
CA HIS A 383 -2.91 14.48 13.85
C HIS A 383 -2.50 13.11 13.30
N TYR A 384 -1.50 13.08 12.42
CA TYR A 384 -0.89 11.84 11.92
C TYR A 384 0.29 11.39 12.77
N SER A 385 0.22 10.12 13.18
CA SER A 385 1.28 9.40 13.87
C SER A 385 1.82 8.31 12.94
N PRO A 386 3.13 8.32 12.58
CA PRO A 386 3.71 7.29 11.72
C PRO A 386 3.92 5.95 12.46
N PRO A 387 4.05 4.81 11.77
CA PRO A 387 4.14 3.48 12.40
C PRO A 387 5.14 3.33 13.56
N PRO A 388 6.36 3.91 13.51
CA PRO A 388 7.32 3.82 14.62
C PRO A 388 6.85 4.46 15.94
N THR A 389 5.78 5.26 15.91
CA THR A 389 5.21 5.92 17.10
C THR A 389 4.03 5.19 17.71
N TRP A 390 3.43 4.20 17.01
CA TRP A 390 2.18 3.58 17.45
C TRP A 390 2.34 2.82 18.77
N LEU A 391 3.23 1.84 18.84
CA LEU A 391 3.44 1.06 20.08
C LEU A 391 4.02 1.91 21.23
N PRO A 392 5.01 2.81 20.99
CA PRO A 392 5.43 3.77 22.01
C PRO A 392 4.30 4.69 22.50
N GLY A 393 3.39 5.11 21.62
CA GLY A 393 2.22 5.89 21.98
C GLY A 393 1.21 5.08 22.79
N HIS A 394 0.93 3.84 22.38
CA HIS A 394 -0.02 2.95 23.07
C HIS A 394 0.45 2.59 24.48
N SER A 395 1.75 2.36 24.68
CA SER A 395 2.31 2.05 26.00
C SER A 395 2.19 3.22 26.99
N ARG A 396 2.16 4.46 26.49
CA ARG A 396 2.00 5.70 27.27
C ARG A 396 0.54 6.13 27.46
N GLY A 397 -0.32 5.76 26.51
CA GLY A 397 -1.75 6.07 26.52
C GLY A 397 -2.11 7.38 25.81
N ILE A 398 -3.39 7.51 25.41
CA ILE A 398 -3.85 8.58 24.52
C ILE A 398 -3.68 9.99 25.08
N GLU A 399 -3.78 10.19 26.40
CA GLU A 399 -3.61 11.52 26.99
C GLU A 399 -2.15 12.01 26.90
N ASP A 400 -1.16 11.11 26.98
CA ASP A 400 0.25 11.46 26.76
C ASP A 400 0.50 11.88 25.32
N ILE A 401 -0.04 11.13 24.36
CA ILE A 401 0.01 11.49 22.93
C ILE A 401 -0.60 12.89 22.75
N ARG A 402 -1.80 13.12 23.29
CA ARG A 402 -2.50 14.39 23.18
C ARG A 402 -1.70 15.55 23.76
N ARG A 403 -1.11 15.39 24.95
CA ARG A 403 -0.24 16.39 25.56
C ARG A 403 0.97 16.70 24.69
N ALA A 404 1.61 15.68 24.14
CA ALA A 404 2.76 15.85 23.26
C ALA A 404 2.38 16.60 21.97
N VAL A 405 1.23 16.28 21.36
CA VAL A 405 0.70 16.99 20.20
C VAL A 405 0.44 18.46 20.51
N LEU A 406 -0.32 18.75 21.57
CA LEU A 406 -0.66 20.12 21.98
C LEU A 406 0.59 20.97 22.25
N ARG A 407 1.58 20.40 22.95
CA ARG A 407 2.89 21.04 23.15
C ARG A 407 3.61 21.30 21.83
N ALA A 408 3.65 20.29 20.96
CA ALA A 408 4.37 20.37 19.69
C ALA A 408 3.80 21.43 18.74
N ILE A 409 2.49 21.68 18.76
CA ILE A 409 1.84 22.69 17.91
C ILE A 409 1.58 24.04 18.62
N GLY A 410 1.94 24.13 19.91
CA GLY A 410 1.69 25.33 20.72
C GLY A 410 0.20 25.67 20.84
N ARG A 411 -0.63 24.73 21.30
CA ARG A 411 -2.07 24.93 21.52
C ARG A 411 -2.51 24.39 22.88
N GLU A 412 -3.56 24.98 23.44
CA GLU A 412 -4.11 24.58 24.73
C GLU A 412 -5.26 23.58 24.58
N LYS A 413 -5.35 22.63 25.53
CA LYS A 413 -6.36 21.55 25.51
C LYS A 413 -7.78 22.11 25.44
N ASP A 414 -8.08 23.11 26.25
CA ASP A 414 -9.45 23.61 26.47
C ASP A 414 -10.05 24.27 25.22
N HIS A 415 -9.20 24.78 24.32
CA HIS A 415 -9.59 25.46 23.09
C HIS A 415 -9.35 24.65 21.81
N THR A 416 -8.96 23.38 21.95
CA THR A 416 -8.50 22.57 20.83
C THR A 416 -9.14 21.19 20.80
N ALA A 417 -9.70 20.80 19.66
CA ALA A 417 -10.28 19.49 19.42
C ALA A 417 -9.67 18.83 18.18
N PHE A 418 -9.08 17.65 18.31
CA PHE A 418 -8.41 16.97 17.20
C PHE A 418 -8.91 15.55 17.01
N LEU A 419 -8.71 15.05 15.81
CA LEU A 419 -8.72 13.64 15.48
C LEU A 419 -7.27 13.12 15.47
N MET A 420 -7.09 11.80 15.60
CA MET A 420 -5.78 11.14 15.53
C MET A 420 -5.81 10.05 14.47
N THR A 421 -4.80 9.99 13.60
CA THR A 421 -4.78 9.08 12.46
C THR A 421 -3.46 8.38 12.20
N GLY A 422 -3.55 7.14 11.71
CA GLY A 422 -2.42 6.41 11.13
C GLY A 422 -2.28 6.61 9.61
N ALA A 423 -3.23 7.30 8.97
CA ALA A 423 -3.15 7.64 7.55
C ALA A 423 -2.33 8.93 7.36
N ASP A 424 -1.41 8.93 6.39
CA ASP A 424 -0.49 10.03 6.15
C ASP A 424 -1.26 11.30 5.72
N MET A 425 -0.93 12.42 6.36
CA MET A 425 -1.52 13.71 6.06
C MET A 425 -1.18 14.24 4.66
N ASP A 426 -0.16 13.71 4.00
CA ASP A 426 0.11 14.02 2.59
C ASP A 426 -1.01 13.49 1.66
N ASP A 427 -1.76 12.48 2.11
CA ASP A 427 -2.90 11.89 1.39
C ASP A 427 -4.26 12.52 1.76
N LEU A 428 -4.26 13.60 2.57
CA LEU A 428 -5.45 14.34 2.95
C LEU A 428 -6.25 14.76 1.72
N CYS A 429 -7.55 14.46 1.74
CA CYS A 429 -8.49 14.85 0.70
C CYS A 429 -9.48 15.88 1.21
N VAL A 430 -9.77 16.89 0.41
CA VAL A 430 -10.76 17.92 0.71
C VAL A 430 -11.85 17.93 -0.37
N ASN A 431 -13.11 17.82 0.04
CA ASN A 431 -14.24 17.86 -0.87
C ASN A 431 -15.31 18.83 -0.39
N THR A 432 -15.71 19.74 -1.26
CA THR A 432 -16.81 20.68 -1.02
C THR A 432 -18.00 20.36 -1.92
N PHE A 433 -19.20 20.42 -1.36
CA PHE A 433 -20.46 20.38 -2.09
C PHE A 433 -21.36 21.53 -1.65
N SER A 434 -22.15 22.05 -2.59
CA SER A 434 -23.02 23.20 -2.35
C SER A 434 -24.39 23.04 -2.99
N PHE A 435 -25.39 23.67 -2.39
CA PHE A 435 -26.74 23.82 -2.95
C PHE A 435 -27.31 25.17 -2.53
N LYS A 436 -27.51 26.06 -3.50
CA LYS A 436 -27.78 27.50 -3.23
C LYS A 436 -26.71 28.04 -2.28
N GLU A 437 -27.12 28.62 -1.15
CA GLU A 437 -26.22 29.14 -0.12
C GLU A 437 -25.68 28.06 0.83
N MET A 438 -26.21 26.83 0.83
CA MET A 438 -25.72 25.77 1.71
C MET A 438 -24.41 25.20 1.18
N GLN A 439 -23.43 25.03 2.06
CA GLN A 439 -22.12 24.46 1.73
C GLN A 439 -21.61 23.56 2.85
N VAL A 440 -21.01 22.44 2.43
CA VAL A 440 -20.32 21.49 3.30
C VAL A 440 -18.97 21.17 2.70
N THR A 441 -17.94 21.23 3.54
CA THR A 441 -16.57 20.84 3.21
C THR A 441 -16.13 19.74 4.17
N ALA A 442 -15.75 18.58 3.61
CA ALA A 442 -15.21 17.45 4.35
C ALA A 442 -13.71 17.32 4.09
N LEU A 443 -12.93 17.21 5.16
CA LEU A 443 -11.51 16.93 5.15
C LEU A 443 -11.31 15.52 5.67
N VAL A 444 -10.76 14.63 4.84
CA VAL A 444 -10.76 13.18 5.10
C VAL A 444 -9.37 12.59 4.93
N THR A 445 -8.95 11.80 5.91
CA THR A 445 -7.85 10.82 5.77
C THR A 445 -8.44 9.42 5.91
N ALA A 446 -7.96 8.47 5.13
CA ALA A 446 -8.50 7.12 5.10
C ALA A 446 -7.43 6.10 4.70
N GLY A 447 -7.24 5.05 5.51
CA GLY A 447 -6.46 3.86 5.18
C GLY A 447 -7.23 2.60 5.58
N VAL A 448 -7.12 1.53 4.79
CA VAL A 448 -8.00 0.35 4.95
C VAL A 448 -7.29 -1.00 4.73
N VAL A 449 -6.03 -1.01 4.31
CA VAL A 449 -5.36 -2.27 3.91
C VAL A 449 -5.08 -3.21 5.10
N SER A 450 -4.68 -2.69 6.26
CA SER A 450 -4.21 -3.52 7.39
C SER A 450 -5.22 -3.71 8.51
N ASN A 451 -6.27 -2.89 8.58
CA ASN A 451 -7.14 -2.81 9.75
C ASN A 451 -8.62 -2.51 9.44
N ALA A 452 -9.04 -2.61 8.17
CA ALA A 452 -10.46 -2.49 7.84
C ALA A 452 -11.26 -3.60 8.55
N MET A 453 -12.40 -3.22 9.12
CA MET A 453 -13.19 -4.09 9.98
C MET A 453 -14.65 -4.12 9.54
N ARG A 454 -15.28 -5.27 9.72
CA ARG A 454 -16.72 -5.46 9.71
C ARG A 454 -17.22 -5.39 11.14
N MET A 455 -17.69 -4.21 11.56
CA MET A 455 -18.33 -4.07 12.87
C MET A 455 -19.51 -5.03 12.99
N GLY A 456 -19.59 -5.74 14.11
CA GLY A 456 -20.59 -6.78 14.40
C GLY A 456 -20.13 -8.21 14.10
N GLU A 457 -19.05 -8.39 13.34
CA GLU A 457 -18.48 -9.72 13.02
C GLU A 457 -17.03 -9.86 13.51
N ASP A 458 -16.19 -8.85 13.23
CA ASP A 458 -14.77 -8.90 13.60
C ASP A 458 -14.54 -8.57 15.08
N THR A 459 -13.57 -9.24 15.69
CA THR A 459 -13.18 -9.02 17.08
C THR A 459 -12.20 -7.84 17.20
N GLY A 460 -12.56 -6.83 18.00
CA GLY A 460 -11.66 -5.75 18.38
C GLY A 460 -10.72 -6.21 19.49
N LEU A 461 -9.41 -6.30 19.20
CA LEU A 461 -8.40 -6.76 20.17
C LEU A 461 -7.61 -5.61 20.83
N TRP A 462 -7.59 -4.41 20.23
CA TRP A 462 -6.76 -3.29 20.67
C TRP A 462 -7.40 -1.92 20.38
N TYR A 463 -6.94 -0.88 21.10
CA TYR A 463 -7.26 0.52 20.82
C TYR A 463 -6.08 1.14 20.07
N GLU A 464 -6.28 1.49 18.79
CA GLU A 464 -5.28 2.16 17.94
C GLU A 464 -5.81 3.53 17.48
N PRO A 465 -4.97 4.46 17.01
CA PRO A 465 -5.41 5.69 16.35
C PRO A 465 -6.23 5.45 15.06
N GLY A 466 -7.11 6.39 14.74
CA GLY A 466 -8.14 6.32 13.68
C GLY A 466 -7.64 6.20 12.25
N THR A 467 -8.06 5.18 11.50
CA THR A 467 -7.57 5.05 10.11
C THR A 467 -8.52 5.67 9.08
N ILE A 468 -9.79 5.97 9.44
CA ILE A 468 -10.65 6.90 8.69
C ILE A 468 -11.10 8.05 9.59
N ASN A 469 -10.57 9.25 9.32
CA ASN A 469 -10.92 10.46 10.06
C ASN A 469 -11.59 11.48 9.15
N ILE A 470 -12.69 12.05 9.62
CA ILE A 470 -13.56 12.94 8.85
C ILE A 470 -13.81 14.22 9.65
N LEU A 471 -13.35 15.35 9.14
CA LEU A 471 -13.63 16.67 9.71
C LEU A 471 -14.62 17.42 8.80
N ILE A 472 -15.76 17.82 9.34
CA ILE A 472 -16.89 18.41 8.63
C ILE A 472 -17.02 19.88 9.01
N LEU A 473 -16.91 20.74 8.01
CA LEU A 473 -17.11 22.19 8.09
C LEU A 473 -18.36 22.57 7.31
N THR A 474 -19.38 23.12 7.97
CA THR A 474 -20.58 23.66 7.31
C THR A 474 -20.60 25.16 7.40
N ASN A 475 -21.08 25.87 6.39
CA ASN A 475 -21.29 27.31 6.51
C ASN A 475 -22.53 27.67 7.34
N MET A 476 -23.56 26.83 7.32
CA MET A 476 -24.79 26.96 8.13
C MET A 476 -24.52 26.64 9.60
N LYS A 477 -25.33 27.22 10.51
CA LYS A 477 -25.24 26.97 11.96
C LYS A 477 -26.08 25.75 12.36
N LEU A 478 -25.42 24.64 12.64
CA LEU A 478 -26.04 23.40 13.10
C LEU A 478 -26.45 23.49 14.57
N SER A 479 -27.67 23.05 14.90
CA SER A 479 -28.06 22.79 16.29
C SER A 479 -27.28 21.60 16.89
N ALA A 480 -27.29 21.43 18.21
CA ALA A 480 -26.68 20.25 18.85
C ALA A 480 -27.25 18.93 18.31
N ARG A 481 -28.57 18.89 18.06
CA ARG A 481 -29.25 17.77 17.40
C ARG A 481 -28.75 17.56 15.97
N ALA A 482 -28.56 18.62 15.22
CA ALA A 482 -28.07 18.57 13.84
C ALA A 482 -26.61 18.10 13.77
N MET A 483 -25.74 18.54 14.68
CA MET A 483 -24.35 18.08 14.76
C MET A 483 -24.25 16.59 15.10
N THR A 484 -25.00 16.12 16.11
CA THR A 484 -25.01 14.69 16.47
C THR A 484 -25.61 13.81 15.37
N ARG A 485 -26.67 14.28 14.68
CA ARG A 485 -27.23 13.58 13.52
C ARG A 485 -26.24 13.52 12.34
N ALA A 486 -25.39 14.54 12.17
CA ALA A 486 -24.39 14.56 11.09
C ALA A 486 -23.36 13.43 11.22
N ILE A 487 -23.06 12.99 12.45
CA ILE A 487 -22.19 11.81 12.70
C ILE A 487 -22.80 10.55 12.06
N ILE A 488 -24.11 10.33 12.22
CA ILE A 488 -24.81 9.16 11.63
C ILE A 488 -24.73 9.23 10.11
N THR A 489 -25.08 10.38 9.53
CA THR A 489 -25.05 10.57 8.07
C THR A 489 -23.65 10.40 7.48
N ALA A 490 -22.62 10.91 8.16
CA ALA A 490 -21.23 10.72 7.75
C ALA A 490 -20.79 9.25 7.89
N THR A 491 -21.25 8.55 8.93
CA THR A 491 -20.97 7.12 9.14
C THR A 491 -21.58 6.26 8.03
N GLU A 492 -22.85 6.49 7.67
CA GLU A 492 -23.52 5.80 6.57
C GLU A 492 -22.83 6.07 5.22
N ALA A 493 -22.47 7.33 4.96
CA ALA A 493 -21.79 7.72 3.73
C ALA A 493 -20.39 7.09 3.59
N LYS A 494 -19.65 6.99 4.70
CA LYS A 494 -18.37 6.28 4.79
C LYS A 494 -18.55 4.80 4.50
N SER A 495 -19.49 4.12 5.17
CA SER A 495 -19.77 2.70 4.94
C SER A 495 -20.17 2.42 3.49
N ALA A 496 -21.00 3.28 2.89
CA ALA A 496 -21.36 3.21 1.48
C ALA A 496 -20.13 3.35 0.56
N ALA A 497 -19.20 4.28 0.86
CA ALA A 497 -17.97 4.42 0.08
C ALA A 497 -17.09 3.15 0.13
N LEU A 498 -16.98 2.51 1.30
CA LEU A 498 -16.25 1.24 1.44
C LEU A 498 -16.92 0.11 0.66
N GLN A 499 -18.26 0.06 0.69
CA GLN A 499 -19.04 -0.91 -0.08
C GLN A 499 -18.90 -0.71 -1.59
N ASP A 500 -18.97 0.54 -2.08
CA ASP A 500 -18.82 0.89 -3.50
C ASP A 500 -17.43 0.53 -4.06
N LEU A 501 -16.43 0.54 -3.18
CA LEU A 501 -15.07 0.10 -3.53
C LEU A 501 -14.95 -1.43 -3.45
N ASP A 502 -15.79 -2.14 -2.70
CA ASP A 502 -15.59 -3.54 -2.22
C ASP A 502 -14.30 -3.64 -1.40
N ILE A 503 -14.22 -2.83 -0.33
CA ILE A 503 -13.19 -2.96 0.70
C ILE A 503 -13.56 -4.15 1.60
N ARG A 504 -12.65 -5.12 1.71
CA ARG A 504 -12.83 -6.33 2.51
C ARG A 504 -12.30 -6.13 3.92
N SER A 505 -12.83 -6.90 4.87
CA SER A 505 -12.26 -6.97 6.22
C SER A 505 -10.83 -7.51 6.18
N ALA A 506 -9.90 -6.90 6.92
CA ALA A 506 -8.55 -7.42 7.10
C ALA A 506 -8.52 -8.72 7.92
N TYR A 507 -9.62 -9.07 8.59
CA TYR A 507 -9.75 -10.21 9.50
C TYR A 507 -10.56 -11.34 8.85
N THR A 508 -11.69 -11.00 8.22
CA THR A 508 -12.65 -11.95 7.63
C THR A 508 -12.94 -11.65 6.15
N GLY A 509 -11.97 -11.10 5.42
CA GLY A 509 -12.13 -10.58 4.07
C GLY A 509 -12.61 -11.59 3.01
N LYS A 510 -12.49 -12.89 3.25
CA LYS A 510 -13.04 -13.94 2.38
C LYS A 510 -14.54 -13.76 2.18
N THR A 511 -15.29 -13.43 3.23
CA THR A 511 -16.76 -13.34 3.23
C THR A 511 -17.28 -11.94 3.51
N ASN A 512 -16.54 -11.12 4.28
CA ASN A 512 -17.05 -9.88 4.82
C ASN A 512 -16.47 -8.61 4.15
N LEU A 513 -17.38 -7.72 3.75
CA LEU A 513 -17.09 -6.31 3.46
C LEU A 513 -16.87 -5.54 4.76
N ALA A 514 -15.89 -4.64 4.77
CA ALA A 514 -15.68 -3.73 5.87
C ALA A 514 -16.73 -2.61 5.91
N THR A 515 -17.05 -2.15 7.12
CA THR A 515 -17.95 -1.01 7.39
C THR A 515 -17.20 0.21 7.92
N GLY A 516 -15.92 0.06 8.22
CA GLY A 516 -15.05 1.10 8.76
C GLY A 516 -13.69 0.54 9.10
N THR A 517 -12.99 1.25 9.95
CA THR A 517 -11.84 0.74 10.70
C THR A 517 -12.21 0.71 12.19
N GLY A 518 -11.43 0.01 13.02
CA GLY A 518 -11.74 -0.10 14.46
C GLY A 518 -11.72 1.23 15.21
N THR A 519 -11.26 2.29 14.56
CA THR A 519 -10.78 3.51 15.20
C THR A 519 -11.30 4.77 14.51
N ASP A 520 -12.30 4.65 13.63
CA ASP A 520 -12.84 5.77 12.85
C ASP A 520 -13.27 6.95 13.72
N ASN A 521 -12.92 8.17 13.31
CA ASN A 521 -13.32 9.38 14.03
C ASN A 521 -13.95 10.45 13.14
N ILE A 522 -14.95 11.15 13.69
CA ILE A 522 -15.67 12.23 13.02
C ILE A 522 -15.74 13.45 13.93
N LEU A 523 -15.39 14.61 13.38
CA LEU A 523 -15.52 15.92 14.04
C LEU A 523 -16.40 16.83 13.19
N VAL A 524 -17.42 17.42 13.81
CA VAL A 524 -18.33 18.38 13.16
C VAL A 524 -18.23 19.73 13.85
N VAL A 525 -17.98 20.79 13.08
CA VAL A 525 -17.98 22.18 13.57
C VAL A 525 -19.36 22.81 13.34
N GLN A 526 -19.88 23.55 14.32
CA GLN A 526 -21.24 24.08 14.29
C GLN A 526 -21.57 25.00 13.09
N GLY A 527 -20.59 25.77 12.58
CA GLY A 527 -20.82 26.82 11.59
C GLY A 527 -21.52 28.09 12.11
N THR A 528 -21.71 29.09 11.26
CA THR A 528 -22.13 30.46 11.67
C THR A 528 -23.33 31.05 10.92
N GLY A 529 -23.75 30.43 9.82
CA GLY A 529 -24.83 30.92 8.97
C GLY A 529 -26.23 30.67 9.52
N PRO A 530 -27.27 30.70 8.65
CA PRO A 530 -28.65 30.37 9.04
C PRO A 530 -28.76 29.04 9.79
N PRO A 531 -29.66 28.95 10.79
CA PRO A 531 -29.77 27.77 11.65
C PRO A 531 -30.35 26.57 10.89
N ILE A 532 -29.77 25.39 11.12
CA ILE A 532 -30.22 24.10 10.60
C ILE A 532 -30.37 23.13 11.77
N ASP A 533 -31.57 22.58 11.94
CA ASP A 533 -31.86 21.66 13.04
C ASP A 533 -31.83 20.17 12.63
N ASN A 534 -31.66 19.86 11.35
CA ASN A 534 -31.63 18.48 10.86
C ASN A 534 -30.60 18.27 9.74
N THR A 535 -29.82 17.21 9.88
CA THR A 535 -28.81 16.74 8.92
C THR A 535 -29.02 15.28 8.52
N GLY A 536 -30.20 14.69 8.80
CA GLY A 536 -30.51 13.33 8.35
C GLY A 536 -30.71 13.23 6.83
N GLY A 537 -30.82 12.01 6.30
CA GLY A 537 -30.85 11.72 4.85
C GLY A 537 -31.95 12.42 4.02
N HIS A 538 -33.06 12.80 4.63
CA HIS A 538 -34.13 13.57 3.97
C HIS A 538 -33.88 15.09 3.93
N SER A 539 -32.82 15.57 4.57
CA SER A 539 -32.47 16.99 4.59
C SER A 539 -31.42 17.31 3.53
N LYS A 540 -31.49 18.51 2.95
CA LYS A 540 -30.49 18.96 1.98
C LYS A 540 -29.10 19.07 2.61
N MET A 541 -29.01 19.50 3.86
CA MET A 541 -27.73 19.56 4.58
C MET A 541 -27.14 18.15 4.79
N GLY A 542 -27.98 17.17 5.15
CA GLY A 542 -27.58 15.76 5.24
C GLY A 542 -27.08 15.18 3.92
N GLU A 543 -27.78 15.45 2.81
CA GLU A 543 -27.33 15.06 1.47
C GLU A 543 -25.95 15.62 1.13
N LEU A 544 -25.71 16.91 1.41
CA LEU A 544 -24.42 17.55 1.15
C LEU A 544 -23.29 16.95 2.01
N ILE A 545 -23.56 16.67 3.30
CA ILE A 545 -22.64 15.95 4.18
C ILE A 545 -22.31 14.58 3.62
N ALA A 546 -23.33 13.78 3.27
CA ALA A 546 -23.14 12.45 2.74
C ALA A 546 -22.30 12.44 1.45
N LYS A 547 -22.57 13.36 0.52
CA LYS A 547 -21.79 13.52 -0.73
C LYS A 547 -20.34 13.90 -0.47
N ALA A 548 -20.11 14.89 0.40
CA ALA A 548 -18.76 15.35 0.74
C ALA A 548 -17.94 14.24 1.41
N VAL A 549 -18.56 13.50 2.34
CA VAL A 549 -17.91 12.39 3.05
C VAL A 549 -17.64 11.20 2.14
N ASN A 550 -18.61 10.74 1.36
CA ASN A 550 -18.44 9.60 0.45
C ASN A 550 -17.31 9.86 -0.56
N ALA A 551 -17.32 11.02 -1.22
CA ALA A 551 -16.24 11.42 -2.14
C ALA A 551 -14.89 11.58 -1.42
N GLY A 552 -14.89 12.11 -0.19
CA GLY A 552 -13.72 12.24 0.67
C GLY A 552 -13.06 10.91 0.99
N VAL A 553 -13.85 9.94 1.46
CA VAL A 553 -13.36 8.60 1.81
C VAL A 553 -12.81 7.88 0.58
N ARG A 554 -13.51 7.91 -0.56
CA ARG A 554 -13.02 7.31 -1.82
C ARG A 554 -11.70 7.91 -2.29
N SER A 555 -11.62 9.24 -2.28
CA SER A 555 -10.41 9.97 -2.69
C SER A 555 -9.23 9.64 -1.76
N ALA A 556 -9.47 9.64 -0.44
CA ALA A 556 -8.45 9.38 0.55
C ALA A 556 -7.92 7.94 0.48
N ILE A 557 -8.80 6.94 0.32
CA ILE A 557 -8.41 5.54 0.11
C ILE A 557 -7.58 5.38 -1.17
N LYS A 558 -7.97 6.05 -2.26
CA LYS A 558 -7.21 6.03 -3.51
C LYS A 558 -5.80 6.59 -3.30
N ARG A 559 -5.64 7.73 -2.62
CA ARG A 559 -4.32 8.33 -2.37
C ARG A 559 -3.47 7.47 -1.43
N GLN A 560 -4.05 7.05 -0.31
CA GLN A 560 -3.35 6.33 0.75
C GLN A 560 -2.98 4.89 0.39
N ASN A 561 -3.86 4.18 -0.32
CA ASN A 561 -3.73 2.74 -0.57
C ASN A 561 -3.74 2.35 -2.06
N GLY A 562 -3.94 3.30 -2.97
CA GLY A 562 -4.05 3.00 -4.41
C GLY A 562 -5.34 2.27 -4.80
N LEU A 563 -6.29 2.07 -3.88
CA LEU A 563 -7.48 1.27 -4.13
C LEU A 563 -8.58 2.08 -4.84
N VAL A 564 -9.12 1.49 -5.90
CA VAL A 564 -10.21 2.05 -6.73
C VAL A 564 -11.29 1.00 -6.97
N SER A 565 -12.46 1.40 -7.49
CA SER A 565 -13.54 0.44 -7.82
C SER A 565 -13.14 -0.50 -8.96
N ARG A 566 -12.42 -0.03 -9.98
CA ARG A 566 -11.97 -0.86 -11.10
C ARG A 566 -10.62 -1.50 -10.77
N ARG A 567 -10.66 -2.71 -10.21
CA ARG A 567 -9.48 -3.51 -9.84
C ARG A 567 -9.39 -4.78 -10.66
N HIS A 568 -8.16 -5.21 -10.95
CA HIS A 568 -7.93 -6.50 -11.59
C HIS A 568 -8.31 -7.65 -10.65
N VAL A 569 -8.66 -8.81 -11.20
CA VAL A 569 -9.10 -9.97 -10.41
C VAL A 569 -8.04 -10.45 -9.40
N PHE A 570 -6.75 -10.31 -9.72
CA PHE A 570 -5.66 -10.62 -8.78
C PHE A 570 -5.73 -9.77 -7.51
N GLN A 571 -5.97 -8.46 -7.64
CA GLN A 571 -6.16 -7.61 -6.47
C GLN A 571 -7.41 -8.01 -5.70
N ARG A 572 -8.51 -8.35 -6.40
CA ARG A 572 -9.77 -8.78 -5.76
C ARG A 572 -9.63 -10.08 -4.96
N LEU A 573 -8.78 -10.99 -5.42
CA LEU A 573 -8.41 -12.22 -4.72
C LEU A 573 -7.50 -11.92 -3.53
N GLU A 574 -6.52 -11.04 -3.70
CA GLU A 574 -5.64 -10.57 -2.62
C GLU A 574 -6.43 -9.89 -1.49
N ASP A 575 -7.38 -9.02 -1.82
CA ASP A 575 -8.27 -8.38 -0.84
C ASP A 575 -9.05 -9.42 0.01
N ARG A 576 -9.24 -10.63 -0.52
CA ARG A 576 -9.92 -11.75 0.12
C ARG A 576 -8.94 -12.74 0.76
N ASN A 577 -7.64 -12.45 0.78
CA ASN A 577 -6.58 -13.37 1.22
C ASN A 577 -6.63 -14.72 0.49
N ILE A 578 -6.85 -14.70 -0.83
CA ILE A 578 -6.86 -15.90 -1.68
C ILE A 578 -5.67 -15.82 -2.64
N SER A 579 -4.76 -16.79 -2.51
CA SER A 579 -3.60 -16.91 -3.41
C SER A 579 -3.78 -18.10 -4.34
N VAL A 580 -3.82 -17.83 -5.65
CA VAL A 580 -3.86 -18.88 -6.69
C VAL A 580 -2.73 -19.88 -6.49
N TYR A 581 -1.52 -19.38 -6.24
CA TYR A 581 -0.35 -20.21 -5.99
C TYR A 581 -0.55 -21.17 -4.80
N GLN A 582 -1.09 -20.69 -3.67
CA GLN A 582 -1.33 -21.54 -2.50
C GLN A 582 -2.39 -22.61 -2.77
N LEU A 583 -3.43 -22.28 -3.52
CA LEU A 583 -4.50 -23.22 -3.88
C LEU A 583 -4.02 -24.30 -4.85
N VAL A 584 -3.17 -23.94 -5.81
CA VAL A 584 -2.64 -24.88 -6.81
C VAL A 584 -1.55 -25.77 -6.22
N SER A 585 -0.70 -25.24 -5.34
CA SER A 585 0.47 -25.98 -4.82
C SER A 585 0.16 -26.98 -3.71
N GLY A 586 -1.09 -27.10 -3.25
CA GLY A 586 -1.49 -28.11 -2.27
C GLY A 586 -0.53 -28.17 -1.07
N ALA A 587 -0.22 -27.03 -0.45
CA ALA A 587 0.69 -26.92 0.70
C ALA A 587 2.08 -27.58 0.58
N GLN A 588 2.56 -27.94 -0.62
CA GLN A 588 3.93 -28.44 -0.84
C GLN A 588 4.60 -27.62 -1.95
N CYS A 589 5.69 -26.90 -1.63
CA CYS A 589 6.46 -26.19 -2.66
C CYS A 589 7.28 -27.20 -3.45
N ASP A 590 6.91 -27.41 -4.70
CA ASP A 590 7.88 -27.80 -5.72
C ASP A 590 8.09 -26.60 -6.64
N CYS A 591 9.01 -25.74 -6.21
CA CYS A 591 9.24 -24.45 -6.84
C CYS A 591 9.87 -24.59 -8.25
N GLN A 592 10.19 -25.82 -8.69
CA GLN A 592 10.61 -26.19 -10.06
C GLN A 592 9.75 -27.29 -10.72
N GLY A 593 8.63 -27.69 -10.10
CA GLY A 593 7.80 -28.82 -10.55
C GLY A 593 6.47 -28.46 -11.23
N ALA A 594 5.63 -29.49 -11.40
CA ALA A 594 4.32 -29.42 -12.08
C ALA A 594 3.35 -28.39 -11.45
N ASN A 595 3.42 -28.19 -10.13
CA ASN A 595 2.59 -27.22 -9.41
C ASN A 595 2.85 -25.77 -9.85
N ASN A 596 4.09 -25.45 -10.23
CA ASN A 596 4.44 -24.12 -10.73
C ASN A 596 3.87 -23.87 -12.14
N ALA A 597 3.90 -24.89 -13.02
CA ALA A 597 3.32 -24.82 -14.36
C ALA A 597 1.80 -24.60 -14.31
N MET A 598 1.12 -25.26 -13.36
CA MET A 598 -0.32 -25.11 -13.16
C MET A 598 -0.69 -23.70 -12.66
N SER A 599 0.04 -23.15 -11.68
CA SER A 599 -0.19 -21.78 -11.20
C SER A 599 0.02 -20.77 -12.33
N ALA A 600 1.09 -20.95 -13.11
CA ALA A 600 1.38 -20.11 -14.27
C ALA A 600 0.25 -20.13 -15.31
N MET A 601 -0.32 -21.31 -15.60
CA MET A 601 -1.45 -21.44 -16.53
C MET A 601 -2.70 -20.72 -16.01
N VAL A 602 -3.05 -20.90 -14.74
CA VAL A 602 -4.22 -20.22 -14.14
C VAL A 602 -4.02 -18.71 -14.13
N GLU A 603 -2.84 -18.22 -13.73
CA GLU A 603 -2.50 -16.79 -13.78
C GLU A 603 -2.61 -16.26 -15.21
N GLN A 604 -2.09 -16.99 -16.21
CA GLN A 604 -2.20 -16.60 -17.61
C GLN A 604 -3.65 -16.52 -18.08
N LEU A 605 -4.51 -17.47 -17.68
CA LEU A 605 -5.94 -17.43 -17.99
C LEU A 605 -6.60 -16.21 -17.35
N LEU A 606 -6.27 -15.89 -16.09
CA LEU A 606 -6.83 -14.75 -15.37
C LEU A 606 -6.35 -13.37 -15.88
N LEU A 607 -5.33 -13.32 -16.72
CA LEU A 607 -4.99 -12.11 -17.50
C LEU A 607 -5.98 -11.86 -18.65
N SER A 608 -6.74 -12.87 -19.08
CA SER A 608 -7.77 -12.71 -20.10
C SER A 608 -9.02 -12.02 -19.51
N SER A 609 -9.61 -11.09 -20.26
CA SER A 609 -10.83 -10.39 -19.83
C SER A 609 -12.00 -11.35 -19.60
N GLU A 610 -12.04 -12.46 -20.32
CA GLU A 610 -13.10 -13.46 -20.24
C GLU A 610 -13.08 -14.18 -18.89
N TYR A 611 -11.95 -14.83 -18.55
CA TYR A 611 -11.86 -15.63 -17.32
C TYR A 611 -11.75 -14.75 -16.08
N SER A 612 -11.10 -13.58 -16.21
CA SER A 612 -11.12 -12.53 -15.19
C SER A 612 -12.56 -12.05 -14.92
N GLY A 613 -13.37 -11.84 -15.96
CA GLY A 613 -14.76 -11.43 -15.83
C GLY A 613 -15.65 -12.50 -15.19
N PHE A 614 -15.48 -13.77 -15.58
CA PHE A 614 -16.15 -14.91 -14.94
C PHE A 614 -15.85 -14.98 -13.45
N LEU A 615 -14.57 -14.92 -13.07
CA LEU A 615 -14.18 -15.00 -11.67
C LEU A 615 -14.69 -13.78 -10.87
N GLN A 616 -14.66 -12.57 -11.45
CA GLN A 616 -15.24 -11.39 -10.79
C GLN A 616 -16.75 -11.52 -10.55
N ALA A 617 -17.50 -12.09 -11.50
CA ALA A 617 -18.92 -12.38 -11.30
C ALA A 617 -19.14 -13.40 -10.17
N ALA A 618 -18.30 -14.44 -10.12
CA ALA A 618 -18.32 -15.42 -9.05
C ALA A 618 -18.04 -14.81 -7.67
N LEU A 619 -17.14 -13.82 -7.57
CA LEU A 619 -16.87 -13.10 -6.31
C LEU A 619 -18.12 -12.37 -5.80
N SER A 620 -18.85 -11.67 -6.66
CA SER A 620 -20.11 -11.00 -6.27
C SER A 620 -21.21 -12.00 -5.92
N LEU A 621 -21.33 -13.09 -6.68
CA LEU A 621 -22.28 -14.17 -6.39
C LEU A 621 -21.96 -14.84 -5.05
N SER A 622 -20.68 -15.03 -4.74
CA SER A 622 -20.24 -15.58 -3.47
C SER A 622 -20.75 -14.75 -2.30
N ASP A 623 -20.63 -13.43 -2.36
CA ASP A 623 -21.13 -12.56 -1.28
C ASP A 623 -22.66 -12.65 -1.11
N ALA A 624 -23.40 -12.86 -2.20
CA ALA A 624 -24.85 -13.05 -2.13
C ALA A 624 -25.23 -14.43 -1.57
N TRP A 625 -24.50 -15.47 -1.96
CA TRP A 625 -24.66 -16.84 -1.47
C TRP A 625 -24.39 -16.95 0.03
N GLU A 626 -23.25 -16.44 0.51
CA GLU A 626 -22.88 -16.50 1.93
C GLU A 626 -23.87 -15.71 2.82
N ARG A 627 -24.59 -14.74 2.26
CA ARG A 627 -25.67 -13.99 2.92
C ARG A 627 -27.06 -14.63 2.78
N GLY A 628 -27.17 -15.79 2.14
CA GLY A 628 -28.44 -16.48 1.91
C GLY A 628 -29.38 -15.77 0.93
N GLN A 629 -28.87 -14.83 0.12
CA GLN A 629 -29.67 -14.11 -0.89
C GLN A 629 -29.86 -14.93 -2.16
N ILE A 630 -29.01 -15.94 -2.37
CA ILE A 630 -29.12 -16.94 -3.43
C ILE A 630 -29.26 -18.30 -2.75
N SER A 631 -30.24 -19.10 -3.17
CA SER A 631 -30.56 -20.40 -2.56
C SER A 631 -30.25 -21.60 -3.45
N ASP A 632 -29.94 -21.38 -4.73
CA ASP A 632 -29.63 -22.43 -5.70
C ASP A 632 -28.48 -22.00 -6.62
N LEU A 633 -27.48 -22.88 -6.77
CA LEU A 633 -26.28 -22.66 -7.59
C LEU A 633 -26.32 -23.45 -8.91
N THR A 634 -27.41 -24.15 -9.25
CA THR A 634 -27.50 -25.00 -10.44
C THR A 634 -27.11 -24.27 -11.73
N SER A 635 -27.59 -23.04 -11.93
CA SER A 635 -27.23 -22.24 -13.11
C SER A 635 -25.76 -21.83 -13.12
N PHE A 636 -25.18 -21.58 -11.93
CA PHE A 636 -23.77 -21.25 -11.79
C PHE A 636 -22.87 -22.46 -12.03
N ASP A 637 -23.29 -23.65 -11.61
CA ASP A 637 -22.59 -24.91 -11.87
C ASP A 637 -22.54 -25.24 -13.37
N LEU A 638 -23.62 -24.98 -14.11
CA LEU A 638 -23.63 -25.07 -15.58
C LEU A 638 -22.62 -24.10 -16.21
N TRP A 639 -22.55 -22.86 -15.72
CA TRP A 639 -21.58 -21.88 -16.21
C TRP A 639 -20.14 -22.30 -15.91
N CYS A 640 -19.88 -22.86 -14.73
CA CYS A 640 -18.59 -23.45 -14.37
C CYS A 640 -18.18 -24.55 -15.37
N GLY A 641 -19.09 -25.47 -15.71
CA GLY A 641 -18.84 -26.52 -16.71
C GLY A 641 -18.49 -25.95 -18.10
N GLN A 642 -19.21 -24.93 -18.56
CA GLN A 642 -18.95 -24.26 -19.83
C GLN A 642 -17.57 -23.58 -19.87
N VAL A 643 -17.18 -22.91 -18.78
CA VAL A 643 -15.85 -22.28 -18.67
C VAL A 643 -14.75 -23.33 -18.71
N ALA A 644 -14.90 -24.43 -17.95
CA ALA A 644 -13.94 -25.53 -17.93
C ALA A 644 -13.79 -26.17 -19.32
N ALA A 645 -14.91 -26.47 -20.00
CA ALA A 645 -14.94 -27.04 -21.34
C ALA A 645 -14.25 -26.14 -22.37
N LYS A 646 -14.52 -24.83 -22.31
CA LYS A 646 -13.90 -23.85 -23.20
C LYS A 646 -12.39 -23.73 -22.99
N ILE A 647 -11.91 -23.72 -21.75
CA ILE A 647 -10.47 -23.70 -21.45
C ILE A 647 -9.80 -24.98 -21.96
N ALA A 648 -10.45 -26.13 -21.77
CA ALA A 648 -9.98 -27.44 -22.22
C ALA A 648 -10.01 -27.61 -23.75
N GLY A 649 -10.79 -26.81 -24.48
CA GLY A 649 -11.01 -26.98 -25.92
C GLY A 649 -11.92 -28.17 -26.25
N GLN A 650 -12.91 -28.46 -25.40
CA GLN A 650 -13.84 -29.59 -25.52
C GLN A 650 -15.29 -29.12 -25.38
N ASP A 651 -16.25 -29.97 -25.78
CA ASP A 651 -17.69 -29.66 -25.73
C ASP A 651 -18.29 -29.76 -24.33
N CYS A 652 -17.82 -30.71 -23.51
CA CYS A 652 -18.30 -30.93 -22.15
C CYS A 652 -17.16 -31.39 -21.25
N VAL A 653 -17.07 -30.80 -20.06
CA VAL A 653 -16.09 -31.15 -19.04
C VAL A 653 -16.79 -31.18 -17.68
N ARG A 654 -16.63 -32.29 -16.96
CA ARG A 654 -17.04 -32.38 -15.56
C ARG A 654 -16.04 -31.65 -14.68
N VAL A 655 -16.48 -30.59 -14.03
CA VAL A 655 -15.66 -29.85 -13.05
C VAL A 655 -15.33 -30.77 -11.87
N LYS A 656 -14.04 -30.94 -11.57
CA LYS A 656 -13.59 -31.65 -10.35
C LYS A 656 -13.35 -30.64 -9.23
N ALA A 657 -13.66 -31.04 -8.00
CA ALA A 657 -13.25 -30.30 -6.81
C ALA A 657 -11.76 -30.53 -6.58
N LEU A 658 -10.93 -29.54 -6.92
CA LEU A 658 -9.47 -29.59 -6.82
C LEU A 658 -8.99 -28.82 -5.57
N ILE A 659 -9.71 -27.77 -5.18
CA ILE A 659 -9.39 -26.97 -4.00
C ILE A 659 -9.89 -27.66 -2.73
N THR A 660 -8.96 -28.01 -1.85
CA THR A 660 -9.24 -28.66 -0.56
C THR A 660 -9.36 -27.68 0.61
N ASP A 661 -9.00 -26.41 0.42
CA ASP A 661 -9.13 -25.36 1.45
C ASP A 661 -10.61 -25.01 1.66
N ASP A 662 -11.18 -25.53 2.74
CA ASP A 662 -12.59 -25.35 3.10
C ASP A 662 -12.90 -23.91 3.57
N THR A 663 -11.87 -23.11 3.87
CA THR A 663 -12.01 -21.71 4.27
C THR A 663 -12.30 -20.79 3.08
N VAL A 664 -12.01 -21.21 1.85
CA VAL A 664 -12.38 -20.46 0.64
C VAL A 664 -13.89 -20.59 0.40
N PRO A 665 -14.66 -19.50 0.21
CA PRO A 665 -16.10 -19.57 -0.02
C PRO A 665 -16.51 -20.49 -1.17
N LEU A 666 -17.67 -21.17 -1.05
CA LEU A 666 -18.08 -22.26 -1.94
C LEU A 666 -18.13 -21.84 -3.42
N VAL A 667 -18.73 -20.68 -3.69
CA VAL A 667 -18.89 -20.16 -5.06
C VAL A 667 -17.53 -19.84 -5.68
N ILE A 668 -16.61 -19.28 -4.89
CA ILE A 668 -15.25 -18.96 -5.33
C ILE A 668 -14.49 -20.25 -5.63
N ARG A 669 -14.58 -21.27 -4.76
CA ARG A 669 -14.00 -22.60 -5.01
C ARG A 669 -14.50 -23.18 -6.32
N LYS A 670 -15.82 -23.23 -6.53
CA LYS A 670 -16.44 -23.75 -7.77
C LYS A 670 -15.89 -23.06 -9.03
N ALA A 671 -15.77 -21.73 -9.00
CA ALA A 671 -15.22 -20.96 -10.13
C ALA A 671 -13.75 -21.30 -10.39
N LEU A 672 -12.93 -21.34 -9.35
CA LEU A 672 -11.51 -21.66 -9.47
C LEU A 672 -11.30 -23.12 -9.88
N ASP A 673 -12.07 -24.06 -9.32
CA ASP A 673 -12.10 -25.47 -9.71
C ASP A 673 -12.44 -25.66 -11.19
N ALA A 674 -13.36 -24.86 -11.73
CA ALA A 674 -13.68 -24.86 -13.16
C ALA A 674 -12.49 -24.41 -14.02
N ILE A 675 -11.86 -23.28 -13.66
CA ILE A 675 -10.67 -22.77 -14.36
C ILE A 675 -9.53 -23.78 -14.29
N MET A 676 -9.27 -24.33 -13.10
CA MET A 676 -8.21 -25.31 -12.86
C MET A 676 -8.48 -26.64 -13.56
N THR A 677 -9.72 -27.12 -13.57
CA THR A 677 -10.09 -28.34 -14.30
C THR A 677 -9.81 -28.17 -15.79
N GLY A 678 -10.27 -27.06 -16.39
CA GLY A 678 -10.01 -26.79 -17.80
C GLY A 678 -8.51 -26.65 -18.11
N ALA A 679 -7.76 -25.97 -17.24
CA ALA A 679 -6.32 -25.81 -17.38
C ALA A 679 -5.56 -27.15 -17.31
N ARG A 680 -5.93 -28.07 -16.39
CA ARG A 680 -5.33 -29.41 -16.29
C ARG A 680 -5.52 -30.23 -17.56
N ILE A 681 -6.74 -30.25 -18.09
CA ILE A 681 -7.03 -30.96 -19.35
C ILE A 681 -6.23 -30.37 -20.51
N ARG A 682 -6.18 -29.03 -20.60
CA ARG A 682 -5.37 -28.33 -21.60
C ARG A 682 -3.87 -28.64 -21.49
N MET A 683 -3.38 -28.91 -20.28
CA MET A 683 -1.98 -29.27 -20.00
C MET A 683 -1.67 -30.77 -20.25
N GLY A 684 -2.67 -31.59 -20.58
CA GLY A 684 -2.47 -32.98 -21.00
C GLY A 684 -2.95 -34.05 -20.02
N ASP A 685 -3.71 -33.69 -18.97
CA ASP A 685 -4.36 -34.70 -18.13
C ASP A 685 -5.39 -35.52 -18.94
N THR A 686 -5.49 -36.83 -18.65
CA THR A 686 -6.32 -37.78 -19.40
C THR A 686 -7.81 -37.45 -19.31
N ILE A 687 -8.45 -37.33 -20.48
CA ILE A 687 -9.86 -36.94 -20.66
C ILE A 687 -10.82 -37.89 -19.94
N ASP A 688 -10.49 -39.18 -19.86
CA ASP A 688 -11.35 -40.21 -19.29
C ASP A 688 -11.70 -39.96 -17.82
N GLU A 689 -10.85 -39.26 -17.06
CA GLU A 689 -11.15 -38.94 -15.66
C GLU A 689 -12.12 -37.75 -15.49
N TYR A 690 -12.39 -37.00 -16.56
CA TYR A 690 -13.15 -35.74 -16.56
C TYR A 690 -14.38 -35.77 -17.48
N SER A 691 -14.62 -36.88 -18.19
CA SER A 691 -15.82 -37.06 -19.03
C SER A 691 -17.05 -37.45 -18.20
N GLU A 692 -18.20 -36.85 -18.52
CA GLU A 692 -19.48 -37.48 -18.19
C GLU A 692 -19.65 -38.67 -19.14
N LYS A 693 -19.68 -39.90 -18.62
CA LYS A 693 -20.20 -41.01 -19.42
C LYS A 693 -21.63 -40.63 -19.81
N LYS A 694 -21.83 -40.41 -21.11
CA LYS A 694 -23.13 -40.09 -21.72
C LYS A 694 -24.21 -41.07 -21.30
#